data_AF-A0A4R4SZF9-F1
#
_entry.id   AF-A0A4R4SZF9-F1
#
_cell.length_a   1.000
_cell.length_b   1.000
_cell.length_c   1.000
_cell.angle_alpha   90.00
_cell.angle_beta   90.00
_cell.angle_gamma   90.00
#
_symmetry.space_group_name_H-M   'P 1'
#
loop_
_entity.id
_entity.type
_entity.pdbx_description
1 polymer ?
#
loop_
_entity_poly.entity_id
_entity_poly.type
_entity_poly.pdbx_seq_one_letter_code
_entity_poly.pdbx_strand_id
1 'polypeptide(L)'
;MVDSNLLRRWEVFARERIGAFALSQLVIGIGLLMAWCILFGLSVEEVSATRHAARGEGVPGTFTAHRTECGEGGCSWHGAFTTGGTFQLILGDVELRGDSGRAIAAGESVTALDVGSGNFVQLQGGPPEWKKPSDIAIFTTIVGGLGFGLNTMVVWGVYWTRASPAARRRQARERGHGRERWGRRARPGSSAVRVQVARSKRKSLAGVVQFLSLVALLLLFVPIWKVFNTEVTRAEVVAGLWAPVFALVLVGVAVQTLRLVLARPRMWVTGDEIVLRDPLLLWKVLRIPRVDIAAIHYGYEPRSGPVEGDVVQVTPFLEELNLVLQMRDHISLPARRLRWGNWFWVMLTLRDLKPQTAMPQRGRLVRRLCLRVKEPRRVAAELDRWLAEGEASPRPAPVDQAHDVPVRTYRGAGAKRIKLKGRLARPVLAEFVNEGPGTLRAWLRRTEFGQGIPVIGCGPEESSTTTVLDDRQISHKPLTRRLLHVEAEGRWSVTISGPERARGFTGSATGSGTEVLSHQGQPGIAVVTVTGGRPYQVHLRGPDLSALTGCVPVAVGSPPPGDESAPPPSTFALPERAMLQVRTSDADWRIDVTPLQQADADLAVPAGEREAVSVPPTGHVRPFEHSIEGHRTAVVRYLGPPGPVLFRSGDAFGLVQLDADLVPVRALARPDGDTKVRLRSHALLQVTGGQGTWSLVEAHPLYSPPHRG
;
A
#
# COMPACT_ATOMS: atom_id res chain seq x y z
N MET A 1 10.80 -35.27 -15.37
CA MET A 1 10.90 -34.10 -14.46
C MET A 1 10.24 -32.93 -15.16
N VAL A 2 8.94 -32.69 -14.88
CA VAL A 2 8.20 -31.60 -15.55
C VAL A 2 8.62 -30.28 -14.89
N ASP A 3 9.06 -29.32 -15.70
CA ASP A 3 9.59 -28.05 -15.25
C ASP A 3 8.52 -27.25 -14.49
N SER A 4 8.69 -27.17 -13.17
CA SER A 4 7.79 -26.47 -12.24
C SER A 4 7.59 -24.99 -12.59
N ASN A 5 8.51 -24.40 -13.37
CA ASN A 5 8.38 -23.04 -13.89
C ASN A 5 7.37 -22.92 -15.05
N LEU A 6 7.20 -23.98 -15.84
CA LEU A 6 6.24 -24.02 -16.95
C LEU A 6 4.81 -24.22 -16.42
N LEU A 7 4.62 -25.06 -15.40
CA LEU A 7 3.34 -25.18 -14.69
C LEU A 7 2.97 -23.88 -13.94
N ARG A 8 3.92 -23.20 -13.28
CA ARG A 8 3.67 -21.86 -12.70
C ARG A 8 3.38 -20.80 -13.76
N ARG A 9 4.07 -20.81 -14.90
CA ARG A 9 3.76 -19.89 -16.01
C ARG A 9 2.38 -20.16 -16.58
N TRP A 10 2.00 -21.42 -16.78
CA TRP A 10 0.66 -21.80 -17.23
C TRP A 10 -0.42 -21.47 -16.20
N GLU A 11 -0.17 -21.65 -14.90
CA GLU A 11 -1.09 -21.21 -13.85
C GLU A 11 -1.24 -19.68 -13.85
N VAL A 12 -0.15 -18.90 -13.99
CA VAL A 12 -0.23 -17.43 -14.06
C VAL A 12 -0.93 -16.97 -15.33
N PHE A 13 -0.66 -17.60 -16.48
CA PHE A 13 -1.23 -17.25 -17.78
C PHE A 13 -2.69 -17.70 -17.94
N ALA A 14 -3.06 -18.87 -17.41
CA ALA A 14 -4.43 -19.35 -17.33
C ALA A 14 -5.23 -18.48 -16.36
N ARG A 15 -4.67 -18.13 -15.19
CA ARG A 15 -5.31 -17.23 -14.23
C ARG A 15 -5.54 -15.85 -14.85
N GLU A 16 -4.61 -15.32 -15.65
CA GLU A 16 -4.74 -14.02 -16.33
C GLU A 16 -5.91 -13.89 -17.32
N ARG A 17 -6.37 -15.00 -17.91
CA ARG A 17 -7.48 -14.99 -18.89
C ARG A 17 -8.88 -15.18 -18.29
N ILE A 18 -9.01 -15.49 -17.00
CA ILE A 18 -10.32 -15.89 -16.42
C ILE A 18 -11.29 -14.70 -16.22
N GLY A 19 -10.80 -13.45 -16.23
CA GLY A 19 -11.70 -12.27 -16.25
C GLY A 19 -12.52 -12.14 -17.54
N ALA A 20 -12.02 -12.69 -18.66
CA ALA A 20 -12.83 -12.91 -19.86
C ALA A 20 -13.89 -13.99 -19.64
N PHE A 21 -13.66 -14.92 -18.71
CA PHE A 21 -14.49 -16.09 -18.49
C PHE A 21 -15.89 -15.75 -17.96
N ALA A 22 -16.09 -14.83 -17.02
CA ALA A 22 -17.45 -14.58 -16.49
C ALA A 22 -18.40 -13.92 -17.52
N LEU A 23 -17.90 -12.96 -18.31
CA LEU A 23 -18.69 -12.40 -19.42
C LEU A 23 -18.88 -13.45 -20.51
N SER A 24 -17.81 -14.16 -20.90
CA SER A 24 -17.92 -15.24 -21.86
C SER A 24 -18.87 -16.33 -21.38
N GLN A 25 -18.89 -16.68 -20.09
CA GLN A 25 -19.79 -17.65 -19.48
C GLN A 25 -21.23 -17.16 -19.50
N LEU A 26 -21.49 -15.88 -19.24
CA LEU A 26 -22.83 -15.32 -19.37
C LEU A 26 -23.29 -15.35 -20.84
N VAL A 27 -22.43 -14.91 -21.77
CA VAL A 27 -22.73 -14.87 -23.20
C VAL A 27 -22.91 -16.29 -23.78
N ILE A 28 -21.97 -17.20 -23.49
CA ILE A 28 -22.05 -18.62 -23.85
C ILE A 28 -23.27 -19.24 -23.19
N GLY A 29 -23.52 -18.96 -21.91
CA GLY A 29 -24.67 -19.48 -21.18
C GLY A 29 -25.99 -19.08 -21.82
N ILE A 30 -26.16 -17.79 -22.17
CA ILE A 30 -27.37 -17.33 -22.87
C ILE A 30 -27.43 -17.92 -24.29
N GLY A 31 -26.31 -18.00 -25.00
CA GLY A 31 -26.25 -18.64 -26.32
C GLY A 31 -26.65 -20.11 -26.29
N LEU A 32 -26.21 -20.86 -25.27
CA LEU A 32 -26.61 -22.24 -25.04
C LEU A 32 -28.10 -22.35 -24.69
N LEU A 33 -28.66 -21.43 -23.90
CA LEU A 33 -30.10 -21.40 -23.62
C LEU A 33 -30.92 -21.10 -24.88
N MET A 34 -30.43 -20.24 -25.77
CA MET A 34 -31.07 -20.01 -27.07
C MET A 34 -31.04 -21.28 -27.94
N ALA A 35 -29.86 -21.91 -28.08
CA ALA A 35 -29.73 -23.16 -28.82
C ALA A 35 -30.60 -24.28 -28.24
N TRP A 36 -30.70 -24.33 -26.90
CA TRP A 36 -31.57 -25.26 -26.19
C TRP A 36 -33.04 -25.09 -26.58
N CYS A 37 -33.58 -23.87 -26.67
CA CYS A 37 -34.97 -23.64 -27.07
C CYS A 37 -35.26 -24.17 -28.49
N ILE A 38 -34.30 -24.04 -29.42
CA ILE A 38 -34.43 -24.54 -30.80
C ILE A 38 -34.40 -26.07 -30.80
N LEU A 39 -33.38 -26.67 -30.19
CA LEU A 39 -33.22 -28.13 -30.11
C LEU A 39 -34.39 -28.80 -29.38
N PHE A 40 -34.92 -28.15 -28.35
CA PHE A 40 -36.10 -28.62 -27.63
C PHE A 40 -37.34 -28.64 -28.51
N GLY A 41 -37.54 -27.63 -29.36
CA GLY A 41 -38.63 -27.64 -30.35
C GLY A 41 -38.56 -28.85 -31.28
N LEU A 42 -37.39 -29.06 -31.90
CA LEU A 42 -37.14 -30.22 -32.77
C LEU A 42 -37.32 -31.56 -32.04
N SER A 43 -36.85 -31.64 -30.78
CA SER A 43 -37.01 -32.83 -29.95
C SER A 43 -38.47 -33.14 -29.66
N VAL A 44 -39.29 -32.12 -29.37
CA VAL A 44 -40.72 -32.29 -29.07
C VAL A 44 -41.48 -32.78 -30.30
N GLU A 45 -41.21 -32.21 -31.47
CA GLU A 45 -41.83 -32.62 -32.74
C GLU A 45 -41.48 -34.07 -33.09
N GLU A 46 -40.19 -34.42 -33.03
CA GLU A 46 -39.72 -35.79 -33.33
C GLU A 46 -40.28 -36.82 -32.33
N VAL A 47 -40.25 -36.52 -31.03
CA VAL A 47 -40.82 -37.40 -29.99
C VAL A 47 -42.33 -37.56 -30.16
N SER A 48 -43.05 -36.49 -30.55
CA SER A 48 -44.48 -36.56 -30.79
C SER A 48 -44.79 -37.48 -31.99
N ALA A 49 -44.07 -37.31 -33.10
CA ALA A 49 -44.21 -38.13 -34.29
C ALA A 49 -43.88 -39.61 -34.03
N THR A 50 -42.78 -39.91 -33.33
CA THR A 50 -42.43 -41.29 -32.94
C THR A 50 -43.46 -41.89 -31.97
N ARG A 51 -44.08 -41.08 -31.12
CA ARG A 51 -45.18 -41.53 -30.25
C ARG A 51 -46.45 -41.86 -31.02
N HIS A 52 -46.82 -41.05 -32.03
CA HIS A 52 -47.93 -41.37 -32.93
C HIS A 52 -47.65 -42.66 -33.71
N ALA A 53 -46.43 -42.80 -34.25
CA ALA A 53 -45.95 -44.03 -34.89
C ALA A 53 -46.12 -45.26 -33.97
N ALA A 54 -45.69 -45.16 -32.70
CA ALA A 54 -45.79 -46.23 -31.72
C ALA A 54 -47.24 -46.64 -31.39
N ARG A 55 -48.19 -45.72 -31.56
CA ARG A 55 -49.63 -45.98 -31.38
C ARG A 55 -50.33 -46.43 -32.67
N GLY A 56 -49.63 -46.43 -33.79
CA GLY A 56 -50.24 -46.62 -35.12
C GLY A 56 -51.16 -45.47 -35.53
N GLU A 57 -50.98 -44.28 -34.95
CA GLU A 57 -51.70 -43.06 -35.30
C GLU A 57 -50.99 -42.36 -36.46
N GLY A 58 -51.73 -41.95 -37.49
CA GLY A 58 -51.20 -41.23 -38.66
C GLY A 58 -52.15 -41.27 -39.85
N VAL A 59 -51.84 -40.51 -40.90
CA VAL A 59 -52.59 -40.54 -42.16
C VAL A 59 -52.01 -41.66 -43.04
N PRO A 60 -52.78 -42.70 -43.40
CA PRO A 60 -52.28 -43.79 -44.23
C PRO A 60 -52.00 -43.31 -45.66
N GLY A 61 -50.99 -43.89 -46.29
CA GLY A 61 -50.60 -43.59 -47.67
C GLY A 61 -49.57 -44.57 -48.21
N THR A 62 -49.02 -44.23 -49.37
CA THR A 62 -48.04 -45.06 -50.08
C THR A 62 -46.71 -44.32 -50.15
N PHE A 63 -45.65 -44.97 -49.66
CA PHE A 63 -44.27 -44.51 -49.79
C PHE A 63 -43.60 -45.22 -50.96
N THR A 64 -43.02 -44.48 -51.90
CA THR A 64 -42.22 -45.01 -53.01
C THR A 64 -40.75 -44.70 -52.78
N ALA A 65 -39.96 -45.75 -52.61
CA ALA A 65 -38.53 -45.64 -52.35
C ALA A 65 -37.77 -45.09 -53.57
N HIS A 66 -36.93 -44.07 -53.38
CA HIS A 66 -36.12 -43.49 -54.46
C HIS A 66 -34.62 -43.76 -54.27
N ARG A 67 -34.10 -43.55 -53.05
CA ARG A 67 -32.67 -43.70 -52.73
C ARG A 67 -32.45 -44.30 -51.35
N THR A 68 -31.31 -44.98 -51.19
CA THR A 68 -30.78 -45.38 -49.89
C THR A 68 -29.62 -44.50 -49.48
N GLU A 69 -29.58 -44.18 -48.20
CA GLU A 69 -28.41 -43.59 -47.56
C GLU A 69 -27.94 -44.52 -46.44
N CYS A 70 -26.72 -45.03 -46.54
CA CYS A 70 -26.14 -45.93 -45.54
C CYS A 70 -25.08 -45.20 -44.72
N GLY A 71 -25.23 -45.25 -43.40
CA GLY A 71 -24.24 -44.74 -42.44
C GLY A 71 -23.85 -45.80 -41.41
N GLU A 72 -23.07 -45.39 -40.40
CA GLU A 72 -22.64 -46.28 -39.30
C GLU A 72 -23.83 -46.89 -38.52
N GLY A 73 -25.03 -46.30 -38.62
CA GLY A 73 -26.25 -46.73 -37.95
C GLY A 73 -27.18 -47.64 -38.74
N GLY A 74 -26.86 -47.99 -39.99
CA GLY A 74 -27.74 -48.71 -40.92
C GLY A 74 -28.04 -47.93 -42.20
N CYS A 75 -28.90 -48.47 -43.05
CA CYS A 75 -29.37 -47.82 -44.27
C CYS A 75 -30.79 -47.27 -44.06
N SER A 76 -31.02 -46.01 -44.43
CA SER A 76 -32.34 -45.37 -44.46
C SER A 76 -32.81 -45.20 -45.89
N TRP A 77 -34.11 -45.45 -46.13
CA TRP A 77 -34.74 -45.23 -47.42
C TRP A 77 -35.37 -43.84 -47.47
N HIS A 78 -35.11 -43.11 -48.56
CA HIS A 78 -35.71 -41.81 -48.84
C HIS A 78 -36.51 -41.88 -50.14
N GLY A 79 -37.66 -41.21 -50.17
CA GLY A 79 -38.63 -41.39 -51.24
C GLY A 79 -39.77 -40.37 -51.23
N ALA A 80 -40.76 -40.59 -52.08
CA ALA A 80 -41.99 -39.79 -52.09
C ALA A 80 -43.10 -40.51 -51.33
N PHE A 81 -43.86 -39.79 -50.52
CA PHE A 81 -45.05 -40.30 -49.84
C PHE A 81 -46.31 -39.63 -50.38
N THR A 82 -47.32 -40.44 -50.72
CA THR A 82 -48.62 -39.95 -51.20
C THR A 82 -49.71 -40.36 -50.23
N THR A 83 -50.45 -39.40 -49.67
CA THR A 83 -51.54 -39.68 -48.72
C THR A 83 -52.72 -40.42 -49.38
N GLY A 84 -53.26 -41.42 -48.70
CA GLY A 84 -54.48 -42.11 -49.11
C GLY A 84 -55.73 -41.30 -48.72
N GLY A 85 -56.30 -40.58 -49.69
CA GLY A 85 -57.51 -39.78 -49.47
C GLY A 85 -57.98 -39.06 -50.74
N THR A 86 -59.11 -38.35 -50.66
CA THR A 86 -59.65 -37.52 -51.75
C THR A 86 -58.78 -36.31 -52.09
N PHE A 87 -57.93 -35.88 -51.14
CA PHE A 87 -56.89 -34.88 -51.37
C PHE A 87 -55.53 -35.57 -51.25
N GLN A 88 -54.86 -35.75 -52.38
CA GLN A 88 -53.52 -36.32 -52.42
C GLN A 88 -52.48 -35.24 -52.11
N LEU A 89 -51.86 -35.35 -50.94
CA LEU A 89 -50.66 -34.61 -50.59
C LEU A 89 -49.45 -35.49 -50.94
N ILE A 90 -48.52 -34.94 -51.72
CA ILE A 90 -47.26 -35.60 -52.06
C ILE A 90 -46.16 -34.92 -51.23
N LEU A 91 -45.58 -35.68 -50.30
CA LEU A 91 -44.39 -35.29 -49.56
C LEU A 91 -43.16 -35.85 -50.28
N GLY A 92 -42.30 -34.98 -50.78
CA GLY A 92 -41.06 -35.38 -51.45
C GLY A 92 -39.91 -35.58 -50.47
N ASP A 93 -39.04 -36.55 -50.75
CA ASP A 93 -37.77 -36.79 -50.05
C ASP A 93 -37.90 -37.06 -48.53
N VAL A 94 -38.93 -37.81 -48.14
CA VAL A 94 -39.15 -38.21 -46.75
C VAL A 94 -38.43 -39.53 -46.44
N GLU A 95 -37.97 -39.69 -45.20
CA GLU A 95 -37.36 -40.92 -44.70
C GLU A 95 -38.43 -41.97 -44.36
N LEU A 96 -38.25 -43.23 -44.76
CA LEU A 96 -39.08 -44.35 -44.28
C LEU A 96 -38.43 -44.99 -43.04
N ARG A 97 -39.18 -45.08 -41.94
CA ARG A 97 -38.76 -45.73 -40.69
C ARG A 97 -39.59 -46.96 -40.34
N GLY A 98 -39.03 -47.85 -39.53
CA GLY A 98 -39.70 -49.07 -39.08
C GLY A 98 -39.64 -50.22 -40.08
N ASP A 99 -38.74 -50.16 -41.06
CA ASP A 99 -38.55 -51.22 -42.06
C ASP A 99 -37.92 -52.50 -41.49
N SER A 100 -37.35 -52.42 -40.27
CA SER A 100 -36.63 -53.50 -39.59
C SER A 100 -35.49 -54.09 -40.42
N GLY A 101 -34.86 -53.29 -41.30
CA GLY A 101 -33.81 -53.73 -42.21
C GLY A 101 -34.31 -54.59 -43.37
N ARG A 102 -35.61 -54.51 -43.72
CA ARG A 102 -36.12 -55.14 -44.95
C ARG A 102 -35.43 -54.56 -46.18
N ALA A 103 -35.03 -55.44 -47.09
CA ALA A 103 -34.50 -55.04 -48.38
C ALA A 103 -35.65 -54.54 -49.26
N ILE A 104 -35.88 -53.23 -49.24
CA ILE A 104 -36.76 -52.53 -50.18
C ILE A 104 -35.95 -52.27 -51.46
N ALA A 105 -36.55 -52.34 -52.64
CA ALA A 105 -35.90 -51.96 -53.89
C ALA A 105 -36.22 -50.50 -54.26
N ALA A 106 -35.32 -49.82 -54.98
CA ALA A 106 -35.64 -48.51 -55.55
C ALA A 106 -36.83 -48.64 -56.53
N GLY A 107 -37.81 -47.76 -56.39
CA GLY A 107 -39.10 -47.79 -57.09
C GLY A 107 -40.18 -48.65 -56.41
N GLU A 108 -39.81 -49.44 -55.39
CA GLU A 108 -40.78 -50.23 -54.62
C GLU A 108 -41.68 -49.31 -53.81
N SER A 109 -42.97 -49.66 -53.76
CA SER A 109 -43.99 -48.91 -53.05
C SER A 109 -44.52 -49.72 -51.87
N VAL A 110 -44.49 -49.14 -50.68
CA VAL A 110 -44.94 -49.76 -49.43
C VAL A 110 -45.98 -48.90 -48.72
N THR A 111 -46.85 -49.52 -47.94
CA THR A 111 -47.84 -48.81 -47.13
C THR A 111 -47.18 -48.18 -45.90
N ALA A 112 -47.37 -46.87 -45.73
CA ALA A 112 -46.78 -46.09 -44.65
C ALA A 112 -47.80 -45.12 -44.04
N LEU A 113 -47.46 -44.58 -42.87
CA LEU A 113 -48.25 -43.61 -42.11
C LEU A 113 -47.47 -42.30 -42.05
N ASP A 114 -48.11 -41.19 -42.45
CA ASP A 114 -47.65 -39.85 -42.11
C ASP A 114 -48.02 -39.56 -40.65
N VAL A 115 -46.99 -39.46 -39.82
CA VAL A 115 -47.08 -39.26 -38.37
C VAL A 115 -46.92 -37.78 -37.98
N GLY A 116 -46.89 -36.88 -38.96
CA GLY A 116 -46.85 -35.43 -38.75
C GLY A 116 -45.45 -34.85 -38.51
N SER A 117 -44.37 -35.58 -38.80
CA SER A 117 -42.98 -35.07 -38.68
C SER A 117 -42.57 -34.18 -39.86
N GLY A 118 -43.19 -34.35 -41.03
CA GLY A 118 -42.76 -33.70 -42.29
C GLY A 118 -41.47 -34.27 -42.88
N ASN A 119 -40.59 -34.87 -42.06
CA ASN A 119 -39.29 -35.39 -42.48
C ASN A 119 -39.25 -36.93 -42.62
N PHE A 120 -40.16 -37.65 -41.96
CA PHE A 120 -40.23 -39.10 -42.05
C PHE A 120 -41.67 -39.62 -42.01
N VAL A 121 -41.84 -40.80 -42.58
CA VAL A 121 -43.06 -41.61 -42.53
C VAL A 121 -42.76 -42.97 -41.91
N GLN A 122 -43.74 -43.58 -41.24
CA GLN A 122 -43.58 -44.85 -40.54
C GLN A 122 -44.16 -45.98 -41.39
N LEU A 123 -43.41 -47.07 -41.62
CA LEU A 123 -43.94 -48.28 -42.25
C LEU A 123 -45.16 -48.79 -41.46
N GLN A 124 -46.27 -49.05 -42.14
CA GLN A 124 -47.49 -49.50 -41.46
C GLN A 124 -47.26 -50.86 -40.78
N GLY A 125 -47.44 -50.90 -39.45
CA GLY A 125 -47.15 -52.09 -38.63
C GLY A 125 -45.67 -52.32 -38.31
N GLY A 126 -44.76 -51.44 -38.74
CA GLY A 126 -43.34 -51.48 -38.38
C GLY A 126 -43.06 -50.94 -36.96
N PRO A 127 -42.01 -51.42 -36.28
CA PRO A 127 -41.66 -50.95 -34.94
C PRO A 127 -41.20 -49.48 -34.94
N PRO A 128 -41.54 -48.68 -33.92
CA PRO A 128 -41.10 -47.29 -33.82
C PRO A 128 -39.61 -47.18 -33.50
N GLU A 129 -38.91 -46.29 -34.19
CA GLU A 129 -37.48 -46.06 -34.00
C GLU A 129 -37.21 -44.93 -32.99
N TRP A 130 -36.94 -45.29 -31.73
CA TRP A 130 -36.71 -44.33 -30.64
C TRP A 130 -35.30 -43.75 -30.55
N LYS A 131 -34.33 -44.27 -31.33
CA LYS A 131 -32.92 -43.88 -31.19
C LYS A 131 -32.70 -42.40 -31.50
N LYS A 132 -33.12 -41.94 -32.70
CA LYS A 132 -33.00 -40.54 -33.14
C LYS A 132 -33.63 -39.53 -32.16
N PRO A 133 -34.91 -39.67 -31.73
CA PRO A 133 -35.48 -38.72 -30.77
C PRO A 133 -34.79 -38.78 -29.39
N SER A 134 -34.31 -39.95 -28.96
CA SER A 134 -33.57 -40.08 -27.69
C SER A 134 -32.24 -39.34 -27.73
N ASP A 135 -31.48 -39.48 -28.82
CA ASP A 135 -30.19 -38.81 -28.99
C ASP A 135 -30.36 -37.27 -29.00
N ILE A 136 -31.37 -36.77 -29.72
CA ILE A 136 -31.70 -35.33 -29.75
C ILE A 136 -32.13 -34.84 -28.35
N ALA A 137 -32.94 -35.61 -27.62
CA ALA A 137 -33.40 -35.24 -26.28
C ALA A 137 -32.25 -35.17 -25.26
N ILE A 138 -31.30 -36.12 -25.32
CA ILE A 138 -30.09 -36.12 -24.47
C ILE A 138 -29.24 -34.89 -24.77
N PHE A 139 -28.95 -34.64 -26.04
CA PHE A 139 -28.15 -33.49 -26.45
C PHE A 139 -28.79 -32.17 -26.02
N THR A 140 -30.10 -32.04 -26.24
CA THR A 140 -30.90 -30.90 -25.78
C THR A 140 -30.75 -30.68 -24.27
N THR A 141 -30.89 -31.74 -23.47
CA THR A 141 -30.78 -31.67 -22.01
C THR A 141 -29.39 -31.19 -21.57
N ILE A 142 -28.32 -31.66 -22.21
CA ILE A 142 -26.95 -31.24 -21.90
C ILE A 142 -26.74 -29.75 -22.21
N VAL A 143 -27.18 -29.30 -23.39
CA VAL A 143 -27.06 -27.89 -23.82
C VAL A 143 -27.82 -26.95 -22.88
N GLY A 144 -29.05 -27.30 -22.52
CA GLY A 144 -29.87 -26.53 -21.58
C GLY A 144 -29.28 -26.50 -20.16
N GLY A 145 -28.83 -27.65 -19.67
CA GLY A 145 -28.21 -27.78 -18.34
C GLY A 145 -26.92 -26.96 -18.20
N LEU A 146 -26.05 -27.00 -19.21
CA LEU A 146 -24.84 -26.17 -19.26
C LEU A 146 -25.18 -24.68 -19.31
N GLY A 147 -26.12 -24.28 -20.17
CA GLY A 147 -26.58 -22.90 -20.28
C GLY A 147 -27.11 -22.35 -18.94
N PHE A 148 -27.96 -23.13 -18.27
CA PHE A 148 -28.50 -22.77 -16.96
C PHE A 148 -27.42 -22.71 -15.87
N GLY A 149 -26.53 -23.70 -15.82
CA GLY A 149 -25.43 -23.76 -14.84
C GLY A 149 -24.51 -22.55 -14.93
N LEU A 150 -24.10 -22.17 -16.14
CA LEU A 150 -23.24 -21.00 -16.37
C LEU A 150 -23.91 -19.69 -15.91
N ASN A 151 -25.18 -19.48 -16.29
CA ASN A 151 -25.93 -18.29 -15.86
C ASN A 151 -26.11 -18.24 -14.34
N THR A 152 -26.42 -19.39 -13.71
CA THR A 152 -26.63 -19.49 -12.26
C THR A 152 -25.34 -19.19 -11.49
N MET A 153 -24.19 -19.71 -11.95
CA MET A 153 -22.89 -19.36 -11.36
C MET A 153 -22.63 -17.85 -11.40
N VAL A 154 -22.98 -17.19 -12.51
CA VAL A 154 -22.84 -15.74 -12.65
C VAL A 154 -23.74 -15.01 -11.64
N VAL A 155 -25.02 -15.36 -11.58
CA VAL A 155 -25.98 -14.75 -10.64
C VAL A 155 -25.59 -15.00 -9.18
N TRP A 156 -25.09 -16.20 -8.88
CA TRP A 156 -24.60 -16.57 -7.56
C TRP A 156 -23.40 -15.72 -7.13
N GLY A 157 -22.41 -15.53 -8.01
CA GLY A 157 -21.28 -14.63 -7.76
C GLY A 157 -21.72 -13.20 -7.42
N VAL A 158 -22.73 -12.68 -8.12
CA VAL A 158 -23.35 -11.38 -7.82
C VAL A 158 -24.06 -11.40 -6.47
N TYR A 159 -24.80 -12.46 -6.15
CA TYR A 159 -25.49 -12.62 -4.88
C TYR A 159 -24.54 -12.52 -3.68
N TRP A 160 -23.37 -13.15 -3.75
CA TRP A 160 -22.36 -13.15 -2.68
C TRP A 160 -21.70 -11.79 -2.42
N THR A 161 -21.85 -10.83 -3.35
CA THR A 161 -21.36 -9.46 -3.12
C THR A 161 -22.34 -8.56 -2.39
N ARG A 162 -23.48 -9.11 -1.94
CA ARG A 162 -24.38 -8.38 -1.05
C ARG A 162 -23.66 -8.01 0.24
N ALA A 163 -23.76 -6.74 0.62
CA ALA A 163 -23.27 -6.24 1.89
C ALA A 163 -23.79 -7.09 3.05
N SER A 164 -22.94 -7.28 4.06
CA SER A 164 -23.28 -8.08 5.24
C SER A 164 -24.57 -7.58 5.91
N PRO A 165 -25.32 -8.45 6.62
CA PRO A 165 -26.51 -8.04 7.37
C PRO A 165 -26.25 -6.85 8.30
N ALA A 166 -25.08 -6.80 8.94
CA ALA A 166 -24.67 -5.71 9.82
C ALA A 166 -24.55 -4.36 9.08
N ALA A 167 -23.90 -4.33 7.92
CA ALA A 167 -23.81 -3.11 7.09
C ALA A 167 -25.19 -2.63 6.63
N ARG A 168 -26.10 -3.55 6.32
CA ARG A 168 -27.49 -3.21 5.93
C ARG A 168 -28.29 -2.58 7.09
N ARG A 169 -28.13 -3.08 8.32
CA ARG A 169 -28.78 -2.50 9.51
C ARG A 169 -28.27 -1.08 9.80
N ARG A 170 -26.97 -0.83 9.68
CA ARG A 170 -26.38 0.51 9.84
C ARG A 170 -26.89 1.48 8.77
N GLN A 171 -26.98 1.03 7.52
CA GLN A 171 -27.56 1.83 6.44
C GLN A 171 -29.02 2.24 6.72
N ALA A 172 -29.82 1.37 7.35
CA ALA A 172 -31.20 1.71 7.68
C ALA A 172 -31.27 2.88 8.67
N ARG A 173 -30.30 3.00 9.59
CA ARG A 173 -30.20 4.11 10.55
C ARG A 173 -29.75 5.42 9.90
N GLU A 174 -28.81 5.38 8.94
CA GLU A 174 -28.31 6.57 8.25
C GLU A 174 -29.32 7.22 7.28
N ARG A 175 -30.39 6.52 6.89
CA ARG A 175 -31.41 7.08 5.97
C ARG A 175 -32.26 8.20 6.58
N GLY A 176 -32.14 8.45 7.88
CA GLY A 176 -32.88 9.52 8.58
C GLY A 176 -32.34 10.94 8.35
N HIS A 177 -31.18 11.12 7.72
CA HIS A 177 -30.59 12.45 7.53
C HIS A 177 -30.34 12.78 6.04
N GLY A 178 -31.05 13.82 5.57
CA GLY A 178 -30.65 14.66 4.42
C GLY A 178 -30.71 14.04 3.03
N ARG A 179 -31.81 14.28 2.31
CA ARG A 179 -31.86 14.22 0.83
C ARG A 179 -31.08 15.40 0.24
N GLU A 180 -29.75 15.38 0.34
CA GLU A 180 -28.93 16.40 -0.31
C GLU A 180 -29.01 16.28 -1.84
N ARG A 181 -29.30 17.43 -2.47
CA ARG A 181 -29.49 17.63 -3.91
C ARG A 181 -28.16 17.42 -4.64
N TRP A 182 -28.17 16.53 -5.62
CA TRP A 182 -27.01 15.99 -6.33
C TRP A 182 -26.45 16.96 -7.38
N GLY A 183 -25.54 17.84 -6.96
CA GLY A 183 -24.97 18.86 -7.85
C GLY A 183 -23.66 18.44 -8.51
N ARG A 184 -23.54 18.67 -9.82
CA ARG A 184 -22.30 18.63 -10.63
C ARG A 184 -21.16 19.55 -10.12
N ARG A 185 -21.33 20.26 -8.99
CA ARG A 185 -20.39 21.20 -8.36
C ARG A 185 -19.37 20.51 -7.42
N ALA A 186 -18.85 19.36 -7.84
CA ALA A 186 -17.83 18.63 -7.07
C ALA A 186 -16.40 19.07 -7.38
N ARG A 187 -16.21 19.98 -8.33
CA ARG A 187 -14.89 20.48 -8.71
C ARG A 187 -14.59 21.70 -7.84
N PRO A 188 -13.70 21.61 -6.85
CA PRO A 188 -13.19 22.81 -6.19
C PRO A 188 -12.48 23.69 -7.24
N GLY A 189 -12.55 25.01 -7.05
CA GLY A 189 -11.99 26.00 -7.98
C GLY A 189 -10.45 25.89 -8.14
N SER A 190 -9.77 25.35 -7.13
CA SER A 190 -8.33 25.10 -7.09
C SER A 190 -8.04 23.79 -6.35
N SER A 191 -6.88 23.19 -6.63
CA SER A 191 -6.36 22.00 -5.93
C SER A 191 -4.95 22.34 -5.47
N ALA A 192 -4.69 22.24 -4.16
CA ALA A 192 -3.39 22.50 -3.56
C ALA A 192 -2.31 21.52 -4.07
N VAL A 193 -2.72 20.25 -4.29
CA VAL A 193 -1.86 19.17 -4.80
C VAL A 193 -2.46 18.63 -6.09
N ARG A 194 -1.64 18.46 -7.15
CA ARG A 194 -2.11 17.96 -8.45
C ARG A 194 -2.02 16.43 -8.50
N VAL A 195 -3.05 15.74 -8.04
CA VAL A 195 -3.07 14.26 -8.03
C VAL A 195 -3.73 13.70 -9.30
N GLN A 196 -2.95 12.98 -10.12
CA GLN A 196 -3.49 12.15 -11.20
C GLN A 196 -3.59 10.69 -10.76
N VAL A 197 -4.82 10.20 -10.60
CA VAL A 197 -5.08 8.78 -10.40
C VAL A 197 -4.67 8.04 -11.68
N ALA A 198 -3.73 7.10 -11.55
CA ALA A 198 -3.20 6.36 -12.69
C ALA A 198 -4.22 5.34 -13.18
N ARG A 199 -4.14 5.03 -14.47
CA ARG A 199 -4.91 3.96 -15.08
C ARG A 199 -4.04 3.20 -16.06
N SER A 200 -4.14 1.88 -16.07
CA SER A 200 -3.45 1.05 -17.05
C SER A 200 -3.96 1.32 -18.47
N LYS A 201 -3.04 1.72 -19.36
CA LYS A 201 -3.31 1.81 -20.80
C LYS A 201 -3.76 0.47 -21.37
N ARG A 202 -3.13 -0.64 -20.95
CA ARG A 202 -3.42 -2.02 -21.40
C ARG A 202 -4.83 -2.46 -21.01
N LYS A 203 -5.26 -2.24 -19.75
CA LYS A 203 -6.62 -2.61 -19.31
C LYS A 203 -7.70 -1.70 -19.91
N SER A 204 -7.38 -0.43 -20.14
CA SER A 204 -8.28 0.48 -20.85
C SER A 204 -8.46 0.05 -22.30
N LEU A 205 -7.38 -0.33 -22.99
CA LEU A 205 -7.42 -0.87 -24.36
C LEU A 205 -8.21 -2.19 -24.40
N ALA A 206 -7.96 -3.11 -23.46
CA ALA A 206 -8.72 -4.36 -23.37
C ALA A 206 -10.23 -4.11 -23.18
N GLY A 207 -10.59 -3.13 -22.34
CA GLY A 207 -11.99 -2.71 -22.18
C GLY A 207 -12.59 -2.11 -23.46
N VAL A 208 -11.81 -1.32 -24.23
CA VAL A 208 -12.24 -0.80 -25.53
C VAL A 208 -12.42 -1.92 -26.55
N VAL A 209 -11.47 -2.85 -26.67
CA VAL A 209 -11.58 -4.02 -27.57
C VAL A 209 -12.80 -4.85 -27.20
N GLN A 210 -13.00 -5.15 -25.92
CA GLN A 210 -14.16 -5.90 -25.44
C GLN A 210 -15.47 -5.18 -25.73
N PHE A 211 -15.52 -3.85 -25.58
CA PHE A 211 -16.68 -3.05 -25.97
C PHE A 211 -16.97 -3.15 -27.48
N LEU A 212 -15.95 -3.00 -28.32
CA LEU A 212 -16.09 -3.12 -29.77
C LEU A 212 -16.55 -4.53 -30.18
N SER A 213 -16.02 -5.58 -29.56
CA SER A 213 -16.47 -6.96 -29.78
C SER A 213 -17.95 -7.16 -29.41
N LEU A 214 -18.41 -6.58 -28.30
CA LEU A 214 -19.82 -6.63 -27.89
C LEU A 214 -20.74 -5.91 -28.89
N VAL A 215 -20.31 -4.74 -29.40
CA VAL A 215 -21.06 -4.00 -30.43
C VAL A 215 -21.12 -4.80 -31.73
N ALA A 216 -20.00 -5.38 -32.16
CA ALA A 216 -19.95 -6.22 -33.37
C ALA A 216 -20.87 -7.45 -33.24
N LEU A 217 -20.85 -8.13 -32.10
CA LEU A 217 -21.73 -9.26 -31.83
C LEU A 217 -23.22 -8.86 -31.90
N LEU A 218 -23.57 -7.70 -31.35
CA LEU A 218 -24.94 -7.18 -31.37
C LEU A 218 -25.40 -6.86 -32.80
N LEU A 219 -24.51 -6.34 -33.65
CA LEU A 219 -24.80 -6.05 -35.06
C LEU A 219 -24.90 -7.32 -35.92
N LEU A 220 -24.07 -8.33 -35.66
CA LEU A 220 -24.08 -9.61 -36.38
C LEU A 220 -25.26 -10.50 -36.01
N PHE A 221 -25.85 -10.30 -34.83
CA PHE A 221 -26.98 -11.10 -34.36
C PHE A 221 -28.21 -11.00 -35.27
N VAL A 222 -28.56 -9.79 -35.73
CA VAL A 222 -29.73 -9.52 -36.57
C VAL A 222 -29.69 -10.25 -37.93
N PRO A 223 -28.60 -10.21 -38.72
CA PRO A 223 -28.53 -10.95 -39.97
C PRO A 223 -28.46 -12.47 -39.77
N ILE A 224 -27.74 -12.98 -38.76
CA ILE A 224 -27.72 -14.41 -38.44
C ILE A 224 -29.14 -14.90 -38.14
N TRP A 225 -29.88 -14.15 -37.32
CA TRP A 225 -31.28 -14.46 -37.01
C TRP A 225 -32.18 -14.50 -38.25
N LYS A 226 -31.96 -13.58 -39.21
CA LYS A 226 -32.75 -13.51 -40.45
C LYS A 226 -32.47 -14.67 -41.41
N VAL A 227 -31.23 -15.15 -41.48
CA VAL A 227 -30.83 -16.28 -42.35
C VAL A 227 -31.41 -17.60 -41.86
N PHE A 228 -31.56 -17.78 -40.55
CA PHE A 228 -32.06 -19.04 -39.98
C PHE A 228 -33.59 -19.16 -39.97
N ASN A 229 -34.35 -18.07 -40.12
CA ASN A 229 -35.82 -18.06 -39.98
C ASN A 229 -36.52 -17.67 -41.30
N THR A 230 -36.44 -18.52 -42.32
CA THR A 230 -37.22 -18.35 -43.56
C THR A 230 -38.65 -18.89 -43.46
N GLU A 231 -38.92 -19.84 -42.56
CA GLU A 231 -40.28 -20.34 -42.24
C GLU A 231 -40.47 -20.42 -40.73
N VAL A 232 -41.36 -19.58 -40.17
CA VAL A 232 -41.42 -19.36 -38.71
C VAL A 232 -42.15 -20.50 -38.00
N THR A 233 -41.41 -21.42 -37.40
CA THR A 233 -41.97 -22.46 -36.52
C THR A 233 -42.35 -21.88 -35.14
N ARG A 234 -43.26 -22.54 -34.39
CA ARG A 234 -43.63 -22.07 -33.03
C ARG A 234 -42.44 -22.09 -32.06
N ALA A 235 -41.48 -23.00 -32.24
CA ALA A 235 -40.25 -23.06 -31.47
C ALA A 235 -39.34 -21.85 -31.72
N GLU A 236 -39.27 -21.37 -32.96
CA GLU A 236 -38.51 -20.17 -33.34
C GLU A 236 -39.09 -18.89 -32.74
N VAL A 237 -40.42 -18.81 -32.58
CA VAL A 237 -41.06 -17.68 -31.89
C VAL A 237 -40.62 -17.61 -30.43
N VAL A 238 -40.56 -18.76 -29.74
CA VAL A 238 -40.11 -18.83 -28.34
C VAL A 238 -38.61 -18.55 -28.21
N ALA A 239 -37.79 -19.06 -29.12
CA ALA A 239 -36.37 -18.72 -29.19
C ALA A 239 -36.16 -17.22 -29.47
N GLY A 240 -37.02 -16.61 -30.29
CA GLY A 240 -37.01 -15.19 -30.63
C GLY A 240 -37.29 -14.27 -29.45
N LEU A 241 -37.99 -14.75 -28.41
CA LEU A 241 -38.21 -13.98 -27.17
C LEU A 241 -36.92 -13.78 -26.35
N TRP A 242 -35.89 -14.61 -26.55
CA TRP A 242 -34.58 -14.43 -25.89
C TRP A 242 -33.71 -13.35 -26.54
N ALA A 243 -33.91 -13.06 -27.83
CA ALA A 243 -33.18 -12.03 -28.56
C ALA A 243 -33.24 -10.62 -27.90
N PRO A 244 -34.42 -10.07 -27.55
CA PRO A 244 -34.49 -8.76 -26.89
C PRO A 244 -33.89 -8.78 -25.49
N VAL A 245 -34.00 -9.90 -24.76
CA VAL A 245 -33.36 -10.07 -23.44
C VAL A 245 -31.84 -10.02 -23.58
N PHE A 246 -31.29 -10.76 -24.56
CA PHE A 246 -29.87 -10.76 -24.84
C PHE A 246 -29.36 -9.38 -25.27
N ALA A 247 -30.09 -8.68 -26.15
CA ALA A 247 -29.76 -7.32 -26.57
C ALA A 247 -29.75 -6.33 -25.40
N LEU A 248 -30.74 -6.38 -24.50
CA LEU A 248 -30.79 -5.57 -23.28
C LEU A 248 -29.58 -5.81 -22.37
N VAL A 249 -29.18 -7.07 -22.20
CA VAL A 249 -27.99 -7.44 -21.43
C VAL A 249 -26.73 -6.87 -22.08
N LEU A 250 -26.56 -7.07 -23.40
CA LEU A 250 -25.41 -6.57 -24.15
C LEU A 250 -25.30 -5.03 -24.10
N VAL A 251 -26.40 -4.30 -24.31
CA VAL A 251 -26.45 -2.83 -24.19
C VAL A 251 -26.10 -2.39 -22.77
N GLY A 252 -26.64 -3.08 -21.76
CA GLY A 252 -26.34 -2.81 -20.35
C GLY A 252 -24.86 -2.99 -20.02
N VAL A 253 -24.21 -4.03 -20.55
CA VAL A 253 -22.76 -4.26 -20.42
C VAL A 253 -21.97 -3.20 -21.20
N ALA A 254 -22.36 -2.90 -22.44
CA ALA A 254 -21.70 -1.94 -23.30
C ALA A 254 -21.68 -0.53 -22.67
N VAL A 255 -22.81 -0.05 -22.15
CA VAL A 255 -22.90 1.26 -21.45
C VAL A 255 -21.99 1.29 -20.22
N GLN A 256 -21.87 0.19 -19.48
CA GLN A 256 -20.97 0.10 -18.32
C GLN A 256 -19.50 0.14 -18.74
N THR A 257 -19.13 -0.59 -19.79
CA THR A 257 -17.77 -0.59 -20.34
C THR A 257 -17.43 0.77 -20.96
N LEU A 258 -18.40 1.49 -21.53
CA LEU A 258 -18.20 2.85 -22.02
C LEU A 258 -17.98 3.84 -20.86
N ARG A 259 -18.84 3.81 -19.84
CA ARG A 259 -18.66 4.61 -18.61
C ARG A 259 -17.31 4.36 -17.98
N LEU A 260 -16.88 3.11 -17.99
CA LEU A 260 -15.56 2.74 -17.55
C LEU A 260 -14.48 3.47 -18.35
N VAL A 261 -14.48 3.37 -19.67
CA VAL A 261 -13.46 3.97 -20.53
C VAL A 261 -13.43 5.49 -20.34
N LEU A 262 -14.59 6.13 -20.24
CA LEU A 262 -14.71 7.60 -20.22
C LEU A 262 -14.59 8.23 -18.82
N ALA A 263 -15.12 7.59 -17.79
CA ALA A 263 -15.24 8.20 -16.46
C ALA A 263 -13.99 7.96 -15.61
N ARG A 264 -13.07 8.93 -15.64
CA ARG A 264 -11.80 8.84 -14.90
C ARG A 264 -12.00 9.15 -13.42
N PRO A 265 -11.44 8.32 -12.50
CA PRO A 265 -11.34 8.70 -11.09
C PRO A 265 -10.49 9.97 -10.98
N ARG A 266 -10.90 10.88 -10.11
CA ARG A 266 -10.20 12.14 -9.87
C ARG A 266 -10.09 12.36 -8.37
N MET A 267 -8.94 12.86 -7.95
CA MET A 267 -8.65 13.25 -6.58
C MET A 267 -8.23 14.71 -6.62
N TRP A 268 -8.77 15.49 -5.70
CA TRP A 268 -8.40 16.87 -5.45
C TRP A 268 -8.03 17.02 -3.99
N VAL A 269 -7.10 17.94 -3.71
CA VAL A 269 -6.69 18.28 -2.35
C VAL A 269 -7.00 19.75 -2.18
N THR A 270 -7.85 20.07 -1.21
CA THR A 270 -8.18 21.44 -0.83
C THR A 270 -7.36 21.83 0.41
N GLY A 271 -7.55 23.04 0.96
CA GLY A 271 -6.78 23.47 2.14
C GLY A 271 -6.97 22.54 3.35
N ASP A 272 -8.17 21.98 3.52
CA ASP A 272 -8.62 21.28 4.72
C ASP A 272 -9.17 19.87 4.45
N GLU A 273 -9.41 19.46 3.20
CA GLU A 273 -9.89 18.11 2.88
C GLU A 273 -9.34 17.52 1.58
N ILE A 274 -9.30 16.19 1.54
CA ILE A 274 -9.10 15.39 0.33
C ILE A 274 -10.47 15.02 -0.27
N VAL A 275 -10.67 15.37 -1.54
CA VAL A 275 -11.90 15.12 -2.28
C VAL A 275 -11.64 14.05 -3.34
N LEU A 276 -12.22 12.86 -3.17
CA LEU A 276 -12.11 11.75 -4.09
C LEU A 276 -13.43 11.51 -4.82
N ARG A 277 -13.39 11.53 -6.15
CA ARG A 277 -14.51 11.17 -7.01
C ARG A 277 -14.14 9.97 -7.87
N ASP A 278 -14.75 8.84 -7.56
CA ASP A 278 -14.78 7.67 -8.42
C ASP A 278 -16.21 7.43 -8.89
N PRO A 279 -16.52 7.67 -10.18
CA PRO A 279 -17.88 7.49 -10.72
C PRO A 279 -18.33 6.02 -10.79
N LEU A 280 -17.39 5.07 -10.71
CA LEU A 280 -17.66 3.63 -10.77
C LEU A 280 -17.88 3.06 -9.37
N LEU A 281 -16.99 3.38 -8.42
CA LEU A 281 -17.01 2.80 -7.08
C LEU A 281 -17.87 3.59 -6.09
N LEU A 282 -17.90 4.91 -6.21
CA LEU A 282 -18.58 5.77 -5.26
C LEU A 282 -19.88 6.32 -5.87
N TRP A 283 -20.94 6.39 -5.05
CA TRP A 283 -22.19 7.01 -5.49
C TRP A 283 -22.14 8.51 -5.22
N LYS A 284 -21.47 8.95 -4.14
CA LYS A 284 -21.13 10.34 -3.84
C LYS A 284 -19.63 10.59 -3.98
N VAL A 285 -19.26 11.86 -4.03
CA VAL A 285 -17.88 12.29 -3.77
C VAL A 285 -17.55 11.93 -2.32
N LEU A 286 -16.38 11.31 -2.10
CA LEU A 286 -15.83 11.07 -0.78
C LEU A 286 -15.00 12.30 -0.39
N ARG A 287 -15.31 12.89 0.76
CA ARG A 287 -14.56 13.98 1.36
C ARG A 287 -13.91 13.46 2.64
N ILE A 288 -12.61 13.65 2.78
CA ILE A 288 -11.82 13.20 3.93
C ILE A 288 -11.15 14.44 4.52
N PRO A 289 -11.63 14.94 5.67
CA PRO A 289 -10.98 16.04 6.38
C PRO A 289 -9.51 15.73 6.69
N ARG A 290 -8.67 16.75 6.64
CA ARG A 290 -7.24 16.68 6.99
C ARG A 290 -7.04 16.13 8.39
N VAL A 291 -7.88 16.54 9.33
CA VAL A 291 -7.86 16.10 10.73
C VAL A 291 -8.11 14.60 10.90
N ASP A 292 -8.78 13.96 9.94
CA ASP A 292 -9.09 12.53 9.99
C ASP A 292 -7.94 11.67 9.42
N ILE A 293 -6.91 12.27 8.82
CA ILE A 293 -5.79 11.57 8.23
C ILE A 293 -4.66 11.48 9.27
N ALA A 294 -4.23 10.25 9.56
CA ALA A 294 -3.14 9.97 10.48
C ALA A 294 -1.77 10.02 9.78
N ALA A 295 -1.68 9.43 8.58
CA ALA A 295 -0.43 9.29 7.85
C ALA A 295 -0.66 8.97 6.37
N ILE A 296 0.34 9.28 5.55
CA ILE A 296 0.40 8.93 4.13
C ILE A 296 1.60 8.02 3.91
N HIS A 297 1.41 6.97 3.12
CA HIS A 297 2.46 6.02 2.77
C HIS A 297 2.51 5.84 1.26
N TYR A 298 3.70 5.59 0.72
CA TYR A 298 3.89 5.17 -0.67
C TYR A 298 4.60 3.81 -0.74
N GLY A 299 4.29 3.08 -1.81
CA GLY A 299 4.86 1.75 -2.05
C GLY A 299 3.95 0.59 -1.68
N TYR A 300 4.37 -0.61 -2.09
CA TYR A 300 3.62 -1.85 -1.91
C TYR A 300 3.87 -2.41 -0.50
N GLU A 301 2.87 -2.40 0.39
CA GLU A 301 2.96 -3.23 1.59
C GLU A 301 2.89 -4.71 1.15
N PRO A 302 3.90 -5.54 1.48
CA PRO A 302 3.87 -6.95 1.13
C PRO A 302 2.65 -7.62 1.76
N ARG A 303 1.94 -8.34 0.89
CA ARG A 303 0.66 -9.02 1.06
C ARG A 303 0.70 -10.23 2.01
N SER A 304 1.58 -10.22 3.03
CA SER A 304 1.88 -11.38 3.87
C SER A 304 0.95 -11.59 5.07
N GLY A 305 -0.13 -10.81 5.20
CA GLY A 305 -1.17 -11.01 6.22
C GLY A 305 -2.57 -11.13 5.62
N PRO A 306 -3.52 -11.83 6.29
CA PRO A 306 -4.92 -11.79 5.90
C PRO A 306 -5.38 -10.34 5.89
N VAL A 307 -5.94 -9.89 4.75
CA VAL A 307 -6.46 -8.52 4.56
C VAL A 307 -7.33 -8.16 5.76
N GLU A 308 -6.82 -7.30 6.65
CA GLU A 308 -7.55 -6.78 7.80
C GLU A 308 -8.86 -6.14 7.32
N GLY A 309 -9.91 -6.28 8.12
CA GLY A 309 -11.27 -5.82 7.80
C GLY A 309 -11.38 -4.30 7.51
N ASP A 310 -10.32 -3.53 7.74
CA ASP A 310 -10.31 -2.07 7.76
C ASP A 310 -9.61 -1.44 6.54
N VAL A 311 -9.12 -2.25 5.59
CA VAL A 311 -8.47 -1.78 4.36
C VAL A 311 -9.47 -1.77 3.20
N VAL A 312 -9.55 -0.67 2.45
CA VAL A 312 -10.29 -0.61 1.17
C VAL A 312 -9.43 -0.07 0.04
N GLN A 313 -9.60 -0.69 -1.12
CA GLN A 313 -8.98 -0.30 -2.37
C GLN A 313 -9.98 0.53 -3.18
N VAL A 314 -9.62 1.77 -3.52
CA VAL A 314 -10.51 2.67 -4.28
C VAL A 314 -10.12 2.75 -5.76
N THR A 315 -9.44 1.71 -6.25
CA THR A 315 -9.22 1.52 -7.69
C THR A 315 -9.64 0.10 -8.06
N PRO A 316 -10.65 -0.07 -8.96
CA PRO A 316 -11.19 -1.39 -9.27
C PRO A 316 -10.27 -2.24 -10.15
N PHE A 317 -9.12 -1.73 -10.59
CA PHE A 317 -8.37 -2.34 -11.68
C PHE A 317 -7.34 -3.39 -11.27
N LEU A 318 -7.31 -3.90 -10.03
CA LEU A 318 -6.27 -4.84 -9.57
C LEU A 318 -4.86 -4.35 -9.97
N GLU A 319 -4.66 -3.03 -9.91
CA GLU A 319 -3.40 -2.40 -10.23
C GLU A 319 -2.57 -2.31 -8.95
N GLU A 320 -1.25 -2.37 -9.05
CA GLU A 320 -0.36 -2.15 -7.90
C GLU A 320 -0.68 -0.80 -7.28
N LEU A 321 -1.23 -0.84 -6.08
CA LEU A 321 -1.55 0.32 -5.26
C LEU A 321 -0.24 0.87 -4.73
N ASN A 322 -0.05 2.17 -4.91
CA ASN A 322 1.24 2.80 -4.63
C ASN A 322 1.12 4.01 -3.70
N LEU A 323 -0.09 4.31 -3.22
CA LEU A 323 -0.39 5.33 -2.21
C LEU A 323 -1.40 4.78 -1.19
N VAL A 324 -1.13 4.94 0.10
CA VAL A 324 -2.02 4.52 1.18
C VAL A 324 -2.28 5.70 2.11
N LEU A 325 -3.54 6.06 2.28
CA LEU A 325 -4.00 7.04 3.27
C LEU A 325 -4.45 6.26 4.51
N GLN A 326 -3.81 6.50 5.64
CA GLN A 326 -4.21 5.95 6.93
C GLN A 326 -5.04 6.98 7.68
N MET A 327 -6.23 6.58 8.12
CA MET A 327 -7.15 7.43 8.87
C MET A 327 -6.87 7.30 10.39
N ARG A 328 -7.11 8.37 11.15
CA ARG A 328 -7.08 8.37 12.62
C ARG A 328 -8.20 7.48 13.16
N ASP A 329 -9.41 7.73 12.67
CA ASP A 329 -10.63 6.99 12.99
C ASP A 329 -11.24 6.29 11.77
N HIS A 330 -12.26 5.48 12.00
CA HIS A 330 -12.92 4.74 10.95
C HIS A 330 -13.87 5.63 10.15
N ILE A 331 -13.71 5.71 8.84
CA ILE A 331 -14.59 6.48 7.96
C ILE A 331 -15.58 5.57 7.21
N SER A 332 -16.80 6.07 6.96
CA SER A 332 -17.81 5.36 6.17
C SER A 332 -17.71 5.76 4.70
N LEU A 333 -17.58 4.78 3.81
CA LEU A 333 -17.47 5.05 2.38
C LEU A 333 -18.83 5.21 1.71
N PRO A 334 -19.02 6.25 0.87
CA PRO A 334 -20.19 6.37 0.03
C PRO A 334 -20.04 5.47 -1.20
N ALA A 335 -20.00 4.15 -1.00
CA ALA A 335 -19.88 3.17 -2.07
C ALA A 335 -21.22 2.87 -2.76
N ARG A 336 -21.21 2.64 -4.08
CA ARG A 336 -22.40 2.27 -4.85
C ARG A 336 -22.95 0.90 -4.40
N ARG A 337 -24.27 0.75 -4.47
CA ARG A 337 -24.90 -0.58 -4.35
C ARG A 337 -24.61 -1.38 -5.61
N LEU A 338 -24.02 -2.55 -5.46
CA LEU A 338 -23.65 -3.46 -6.55
C LEU A 338 -24.85 -4.14 -7.25
N ARG A 339 -26.09 -3.77 -6.92
CA ARG A 339 -27.28 -4.55 -7.32
C ARG A 339 -27.71 -4.36 -8.78
N TRP A 340 -27.45 -3.22 -9.43
CA TRP A 340 -27.87 -2.96 -10.82
C TRP A 340 -26.83 -2.06 -11.49
N GLY A 341 -26.19 -2.55 -12.54
CA GLY A 341 -25.27 -1.75 -13.37
C GLY A 341 -23.79 -1.72 -12.95
N ASN A 342 -23.39 -2.44 -11.89
CA ASN A 342 -21.98 -2.56 -11.47
C ASN A 342 -21.55 -4.02 -11.20
N TRP A 343 -22.42 -5.00 -11.45
CA TRP A 343 -22.12 -6.42 -11.26
C TRP A 343 -20.94 -6.90 -12.13
N PHE A 344 -20.76 -6.27 -13.30
CA PHE A 344 -19.63 -6.52 -14.17
C PHE A 344 -18.28 -6.25 -13.46
N TRP A 345 -18.21 -5.24 -12.59
CA TRP A 345 -17.02 -4.93 -11.80
C TRP A 345 -16.70 -6.00 -10.77
N VAL A 346 -17.73 -6.45 -10.07
CA VAL A 346 -17.65 -7.56 -9.14
C VAL A 346 -17.03 -8.77 -9.85
N MET A 347 -17.53 -9.11 -11.04
CA MET A 347 -17.02 -10.26 -11.80
C MET A 347 -15.57 -10.09 -12.27
N LEU A 348 -15.19 -8.88 -12.73
CA LEU A 348 -13.82 -8.60 -13.15
C LEU A 348 -12.80 -8.57 -11.98
N THR A 349 -13.25 -8.27 -10.76
CA THR A 349 -12.38 -8.05 -9.59
C THR A 349 -12.35 -9.19 -8.58
N LEU A 350 -13.33 -10.10 -8.62
CA LEU A 350 -13.48 -11.26 -7.73
C LEU A 350 -12.36 -12.30 -7.81
N ARG A 351 -11.46 -12.20 -8.80
CA ARG A 351 -10.43 -13.20 -9.10
C ARG A 351 -9.45 -13.47 -7.96
N ASP A 352 -9.06 -12.45 -7.19
CA ASP A 352 -7.96 -12.54 -6.20
C ASP A 352 -8.23 -11.76 -4.89
N LEU A 353 -9.46 -11.30 -4.68
CA LEU A 353 -9.84 -10.51 -3.52
C LEU A 353 -10.99 -11.22 -2.81
N LYS A 354 -10.92 -11.34 -1.48
CA LYS A 354 -12.13 -11.61 -0.68
C LYS A 354 -13.09 -10.45 -0.95
N PRO A 355 -14.18 -10.63 -1.71
CA PRO A 355 -15.05 -9.53 -2.15
C PRO A 355 -15.65 -8.73 -0.98
N GLN A 356 -15.73 -9.38 0.18
CA GLN A 356 -16.19 -8.78 1.41
C GLN A 356 -15.19 -7.78 2.00
N THR A 357 -13.88 -7.96 1.78
CA THR A 357 -12.83 -7.19 2.48
C THR A 357 -12.04 -6.22 1.61
N ALA A 358 -12.03 -6.33 0.28
CA ALA A 358 -11.23 -5.38 -0.53
C ALA A 358 -12.06 -4.28 -1.22
N MET A 359 -13.31 -4.58 -1.57
CA MET A 359 -14.15 -3.64 -2.31
C MET A 359 -14.80 -2.60 -1.39
N PRO A 360 -14.97 -1.35 -1.87
CA PRO A 360 -15.78 -0.35 -1.18
C PRO A 360 -17.22 -0.86 -1.07
N GLN A 361 -17.71 -1.03 0.15
CA GLN A 361 -19.09 -1.38 0.42
C GLN A 361 -19.76 -0.26 1.20
N ARG A 362 -21.05 -0.01 0.92
CA ARG A 362 -21.77 1.09 1.55
C ARG A 362 -21.96 0.81 3.04
N GLY A 363 -21.59 1.76 3.89
CA GLY A 363 -21.68 1.63 5.36
C GLY A 363 -20.57 0.76 5.96
N ARG A 364 -19.56 0.38 5.17
CA ARG A 364 -18.35 -0.26 5.69
C ARG A 364 -17.41 0.80 6.21
N LEU A 365 -16.93 0.55 7.42
CA LEU A 365 -15.94 1.35 8.10
C LEU A 365 -14.54 0.97 7.61
N VAL A 366 -13.71 1.96 7.34
CA VAL A 366 -12.34 1.77 6.85
C VAL A 366 -11.38 2.69 7.55
N ARG A 367 -10.18 2.16 7.80
CA ARG A 367 -9.06 2.87 8.42
C ARG A 367 -7.90 3.08 7.46
N ARG A 368 -7.80 2.28 6.39
CA ARG A 368 -6.79 2.46 5.34
C ARG A 368 -7.44 2.52 3.96
N LEU A 369 -7.08 3.55 3.20
CA LEU A 369 -7.58 3.79 1.86
C LEU A 369 -6.41 3.72 0.87
N CYS A 370 -6.41 2.69 0.04
CA CYS A 370 -5.33 2.43 -0.91
C CYS A 370 -5.72 2.90 -2.31
N LEU A 371 -4.82 3.64 -2.95
CA LEU A 371 -4.99 4.33 -4.23
C LEU A 371 -3.82 4.03 -5.16
N ARG A 372 -4.06 4.19 -6.47
CA ARG A 372 -3.01 4.24 -7.47
C ARG A 372 -2.90 5.61 -8.12
N VAL A 373 -1.74 6.24 -7.99
CA VAL A 373 -1.43 7.55 -8.54
C VAL A 373 -0.26 7.45 -9.52
N LYS A 374 -0.18 8.35 -10.51
CA LYS A 374 0.89 8.30 -11.53
C LYS A 374 2.29 8.57 -10.95
N GLU A 375 2.38 9.54 -10.05
CA GLU A 375 3.63 10.00 -9.44
C GLU A 375 3.55 9.77 -7.92
N PRO A 376 3.58 8.51 -7.44
CA PRO A 376 3.29 8.19 -6.03
C PRO A 376 4.26 8.83 -5.05
N ARG A 377 5.54 8.88 -5.40
CA ARG A 377 6.58 9.52 -4.58
C ARG A 377 6.29 11.01 -4.39
N ARG A 378 6.16 11.74 -5.50
CA ARG A 378 5.84 13.17 -5.49
C ARG A 378 4.52 13.46 -4.77
N VAL A 379 3.46 12.71 -5.08
CA VAL A 379 2.14 12.90 -4.47
C VAL A 379 2.17 12.61 -2.97
N ALA A 380 2.87 11.58 -2.52
CA ALA A 380 3.01 11.29 -1.10
C ALA A 380 3.77 12.39 -0.36
N ALA A 381 4.86 12.91 -0.93
CA ALA A 381 5.62 14.01 -0.35
C ALA A 381 4.81 15.32 -0.30
N GLU A 382 4.10 15.68 -1.39
CA GLU A 382 3.23 16.87 -1.42
C GLU A 382 2.07 16.75 -0.42
N LEU A 383 1.45 15.58 -0.29
CA LEU A 383 0.38 15.34 0.67
C LEU A 383 0.89 15.34 2.13
N ASP A 384 2.09 14.83 2.40
CA ASP A 384 2.70 14.82 3.73
C ASP A 384 3.06 16.23 4.19
N ARG A 385 3.63 17.04 3.29
CA ARG A 385 3.82 18.49 3.51
C ARG A 385 2.49 19.18 3.80
N TRP A 386 1.48 18.88 2.99
CA TRP A 386 0.12 19.37 3.22
C TRP A 386 -0.48 18.86 4.54
N LEU A 387 -0.06 17.73 5.13
CA LEU A 387 -0.48 17.33 6.48
C LEU A 387 0.27 18.07 7.58
N ALA A 388 1.54 18.41 7.35
CA ALA A 388 2.42 19.04 8.33
C ALA A 388 2.11 20.54 8.58
N GLU A 389 1.67 21.31 7.59
CA GLU A 389 1.40 22.77 7.68
C GLU A 389 0.38 23.23 8.78
N GLY A 390 -0.25 22.31 9.48
CA GLY A 390 -1.32 22.53 10.47
C GLY A 390 -1.06 21.81 11.79
N GLU A 391 0.02 21.01 11.86
CA GLU A 391 0.59 20.49 13.11
C GLU A 391 1.61 21.52 13.62
N ALA A 392 1.19 22.76 13.89
CA ALA A 392 1.99 23.64 14.72
C ALA A 392 1.98 23.05 16.14
N SER A 393 3.05 22.34 16.50
CA SER A 393 3.20 21.76 17.84
C SER A 393 3.01 22.86 18.90
N PRO A 394 2.27 22.56 20.00
CA PRO A 394 2.19 23.48 21.12
C PRO A 394 3.61 23.69 21.65
N ARG A 395 4.04 24.95 21.60
CA ARG A 395 5.30 25.43 22.19
C ARG A 395 5.32 24.97 23.65
N PRO A 396 6.29 24.15 24.10
CA PRO A 396 6.41 23.86 25.52
C PRO A 396 6.63 25.19 26.23
N ALA A 397 5.72 25.51 27.16
CA ALA A 397 5.81 26.73 27.93
C ALA A 397 7.19 26.79 28.62
N PRO A 398 7.86 27.96 28.64
CA PRO A 398 9.10 28.10 29.38
C PRO A 398 8.81 27.76 30.84
N VAL A 399 9.42 26.68 31.33
CA VAL A 399 9.42 26.39 32.76
C VAL A 399 10.40 27.38 33.38
N ASP A 400 9.88 28.56 33.73
CA ASP A 400 10.54 29.48 34.65
C ASP A 400 10.62 28.79 36.01
N GLN A 401 11.72 28.10 36.24
CA GLN A 401 12.15 27.74 37.57
C GLN A 401 13.62 28.15 37.67
N ALA A 402 13.83 29.37 38.15
CA ALA A 402 15.08 29.76 38.77
C ALA A 402 15.32 28.77 39.92
N HIS A 403 16.31 27.89 39.76
CA HIS A 403 16.67 26.91 40.79
C HIS A 403 17.95 27.39 41.46
N ASP A 404 17.80 27.98 42.65
CA ASP A 404 18.93 28.27 43.52
C ASP A 404 19.50 26.96 44.08
N VAL A 405 20.37 26.30 43.32
CA VAL A 405 21.30 25.33 43.91
C VAL A 405 22.31 26.15 44.71
N PRO A 406 22.34 26.03 46.06
CA PRO A 406 23.26 26.83 46.85
C PRO A 406 24.70 26.49 46.45
N VAL A 407 25.44 27.51 46.01
CA VAL A 407 26.84 27.37 45.63
C VAL A 407 27.64 26.89 46.84
N ARG A 408 28.36 25.78 46.70
CA ARG A 408 29.18 25.21 47.77
C ARG A 408 30.58 24.94 47.27
N THR A 409 31.56 25.58 47.89
CA THR A 409 32.98 25.37 47.59
C THR A 409 33.64 24.54 48.69
N TYR A 410 34.38 23.51 48.27
CA TYR A 410 35.18 22.64 49.13
C TYR A 410 36.65 22.87 48.80
N ARG A 411 37.50 22.90 49.82
CA ARG A 411 38.96 23.04 49.66
C ARG A 411 39.68 21.88 50.34
N GLY A 412 40.80 21.46 49.77
CA GLY A 412 41.61 20.37 50.28
C GLY A 412 43.02 20.34 49.70
N ALA A 413 43.82 19.39 50.15
CA ALA A 413 45.10 19.02 49.57
C ALA A 413 45.22 17.49 49.67
N GLY A 414 45.92 16.85 48.72
CA GLY A 414 46.00 15.39 48.70
C GLY A 414 44.68 14.72 48.37
N ALA A 415 44.51 13.48 48.84
CA ALA A 415 43.28 12.72 48.73
C ALA A 415 42.24 13.15 49.79
N LYS A 416 41.05 13.59 49.37
CA LYS A 416 39.93 13.89 50.29
C LYS A 416 38.61 13.40 49.73
N ARG A 417 37.74 12.99 50.64
CA ARG A 417 36.36 12.58 50.35
C ARG A 417 35.40 13.70 50.73
N ILE A 418 34.58 14.13 49.79
CA ILE A 418 33.56 15.15 49.98
C ILE A 418 32.20 14.48 50.01
N LYS A 419 31.49 14.61 51.14
CA LYS A 419 30.13 14.11 51.27
C LYS A 419 29.14 15.15 50.77
N LEU A 420 28.51 14.87 49.64
CA LEU A 420 27.47 15.74 49.08
C LEU A 420 26.14 15.38 49.74
N LYS A 421 25.75 16.16 50.75
CA LYS A 421 24.48 16.00 51.49
C LYS A 421 23.32 16.62 50.69
N GLY A 422 22.22 15.88 50.57
CA GLY A 422 20.96 16.32 49.92
C GLY A 422 20.62 15.50 48.67
N ARG A 423 19.31 15.35 48.38
CA ARG A 423 18.85 14.75 47.12
C ARG A 423 19.24 15.67 45.96
N LEU A 424 20.02 15.16 45.00
CA LEU A 424 20.07 15.79 43.68
C LEU A 424 18.89 15.22 42.91
N ALA A 425 17.78 15.96 42.89
CA ALA A 425 16.70 15.64 41.98
C ALA A 425 17.13 15.85 40.51
N ARG A 426 18.15 16.68 40.28
CA ARG A 426 18.68 17.08 38.98
C ARG A 426 20.22 17.11 38.98
N PRO A 427 20.88 16.95 37.82
CA PRO A 427 22.33 17.06 37.71
C PRO A 427 22.84 18.45 38.11
N VAL A 428 24.11 18.55 38.55
CA VAL A 428 24.73 19.83 38.98
C VAL A 428 26.08 20.05 38.31
N LEU A 429 26.50 21.32 38.25
CA LEU A 429 27.80 21.70 37.74
C LEU A 429 28.86 21.59 38.86
N ALA A 430 30.00 20.99 38.56
CA ALA A 430 31.16 20.95 39.42
C ALA A 430 32.38 21.54 38.71
N GLU A 431 32.93 22.59 39.30
CA GLU A 431 34.13 23.31 38.86
C GLU A 431 35.30 22.88 39.74
N PHE A 432 36.35 22.32 39.14
CA PHE A 432 37.56 21.87 39.81
C PHE A 432 38.71 22.81 39.48
N VAL A 433 39.44 23.23 40.50
CA VAL A 433 40.63 24.08 40.37
C VAL A 433 41.78 23.36 41.07
N ASN A 434 42.87 23.11 40.35
CA ASN A 434 44.10 22.55 40.89
C ASN A 434 45.13 23.67 41.07
N GLU A 435 45.49 23.98 42.32
CA GLU A 435 46.48 25.01 42.67
C GLU A 435 47.87 24.40 42.94
N GLY A 436 47.99 23.07 42.85
CA GLY A 436 49.20 22.32 43.19
C GLY A 436 49.96 21.79 41.96
N PRO A 437 51.24 21.40 42.13
CA PRO A 437 51.94 20.62 41.12
C PRO A 437 51.23 19.26 40.94
N GLY A 438 51.25 18.70 39.72
CA GLY A 438 50.73 17.37 39.42
C GLY A 438 49.29 17.33 38.88
N THR A 439 48.72 16.12 38.81
CA THR A 439 47.39 15.90 38.24
C THR A 439 46.30 15.81 39.30
N LEU A 440 45.14 16.43 39.06
CA LEU A 440 43.93 16.26 39.88
C LEU A 440 43.05 15.19 39.24
N ARG A 441 42.60 14.21 40.03
CA ARG A 441 41.64 13.17 39.62
C ARG A 441 40.44 13.17 40.55
N ALA A 442 39.25 13.03 40.00
CA ALA A 442 38.04 12.92 40.81
C ALA A 442 37.13 11.77 40.36
N TRP A 443 36.56 11.07 41.35
CA TRP A 443 35.61 9.98 41.15
C TRP A 443 34.34 10.21 41.95
N LEU A 444 33.20 9.96 41.32
CA LEU A 444 31.91 9.97 41.99
C LEU A 444 31.55 8.54 42.40
N ARG A 445 31.25 8.35 43.69
CA ARG A 445 31.02 7.03 44.32
C ARG A 445 29.66 6.95 45.00
N ARG A 446 29.03 5.78 44.90
CA ARG A 446 27.78 5.45 45.61
C ARG A 446 27.99 5.20 47.11
N THR A 447 29.06 4.50 47.44
CA THR A 447 29.40 4.08 48.81
C THR A 447 30.85 4.48 49.12
N GLU A 448 31.21 4.41 50.40
CA GLU A 448 32.53 4.80 50.89
C GLU A 448 33.67 3.94 50.31
N PHE A 449 33.35 2.70 49.94
CA PHE A 449 34.32 1.68 49.52
C PHE A 449 34.08 1.16 48.09
N GLY A 450 33.07 1.66 47.37
CA GLY A 450 32.76 1.22 46.01
C GLY A 450 33.73 1.77 44.95
N GLN A 451 33.87 1.05 43.84
CA GLN A 451 34.49 1.61 42.63
C GLN A 451 33.68 2.84 42.18
N GLY A 452 34.40 3.94 41.91
CA GLY A 452 33.79 5.20 41.48
C GLY A 452 33.90 5.42 39.98
N ILE A 453 32.96 6.17 39.43
CA ILE A 453 33.02 6.59 38.03
C ILE A 453 33.96 7.79 37.94
N PRO A 454 34.98 7.75 37.06
CA PRO A 454 35.87 8.89 36.85
C PRO A 454 35.07 10.06 36.29
N VAL A 455 35.12 11.19 37.00
CA VAL A 455 34.43 12.42 36.62
C VAL A 455 35.40 13.33 35.88
N ILE A 456 36.65 13.42 36.35
CA ILE A 456 37.65 14.36 35.85
C ILE A 456 39.08 13.85 36.06
N GLY A 457 39.98 14.26 35.17
CA GLY A 457 41.43 14.22 35.31
C GLY A 457 41.97 15.51 34.72
N CYS A 458 42.71 16.31 35.48
CA CYS A 458 43.24 17.61 35.06
C CYS A 458 44.76 17.62 35.21
N GLY A 459 45.48 18.07 34.18
CA GLY A 459 46.92 18.26 34.20
C GLY A 459 47.40 19.48 35.01
N PRO A 460 48.72 19.64 35.23
CA PRO A 460 49.29 20.79 35.93
C PRO A 460 49.15 22.12 35.17
N GLU A 461 48.86 22.08 33.87
CA GLU A 461 48.66 23.27 33.02
C GLU A 461 47.19 23.72 32.93
N GLU A 462 46.24 22.90 33.41
CA GLU A 462 44.82 23.24 33.43
C GLU A 462 44.44 23.94 34.74
N SER A 463 44.23 25.25 34.66
CA SER A 463 43.90 26.08 35.84
C SER A 463 42.48 25.84 36.39
N SER A 464 41.52 25.44 35.54
CA SER A 464 40.16 25.13 35.98
C SER A 464 39.41 24.26 34.96
N THR A 465 38.69 23.24 35.43
CA THR A 465 37.96 22.29 34.56
C THR A 465 36.53 22.11 35.10
N THR A 466 35.53 22.11 34.22
CA THR A 466 34.11 22.06 34.61
C THR A 466 33.42 20.81 34.07
N THR A 467 32.60 20.17 34.88
CA THR A 467 31.93 18.91 34.51
C THR A 467 30.56 18.77 35.19
N VAL A 468 29.70 17.94 34.63
CA VAL A 468 28.36 17.68 35.19
C VAL A 468 28.38 16.44 36.06
N LEU A 469 27.93 16.59 37.31
CA LEU A 469 27.67 15.47 38.23
C LEU A 469 26.22 15.03 38.08
N ASP A 470 26.01 13.78 37.67
CA ASP A 470 24.69 13.17 37.51
C ASP A 470 24.61 11.82 38.24
N ASP A 471 23.69 11.71 39.20
CA ASP A 471 23.49 10.49 39.99
C ASP A 471 23.09 9.29 39.11
N ARG A 472 22.44 9.53 37.96
CA ARG A 472 22.01 8.49 37.01
C ARG A 472 23.19 7.74 36.38
N GLN A 473 24.38 8.34 36.38
CA GLN A 473 25.60 7.66 35.91
C GLN A 473 25.98 6.49 36.85
N ILE A 474 25.64 6.59 38.13
CA ILE A 474 26.03 5.61 39.17
C ILE A 474 24.85 4.72 39.58
N SER A 475 23.63 5.28 39.61
CA SER A 475 22.45 4.53 39.96
C SER A 475 21.19 5.11 39.33
N HIS A 476 20.34 4.25 38.81
CA HIS A 476 18.99 4.63 38.37
C HIS A 476 18.05 4.98 39.54
N LYS A 477 18.47 4.76 40.80
CA LYS A 477 17.71 5.09 42.00
C LYS A 477 18.24 6.41 42.61
N PRO A 478 17.35 7.28 43.13
CA PRO A 478 17.78 8.50 43.79
C PRO A 478 18.67 8.18 45.00
N LEU A 479 19.87 8.77 45.03
CA LEU A 479 20.83 8.55 46.11
C LEU A 479 20.62 9.57 47.23
N THR A 480 20.55 9.10 48.47
CA THR A 480 20.45 9.95 49.67
C THR A 480 21.82 10.45 50.14
N ARG A 481 22.90 9.78 49.73
CA ARG A 481 24.29 10.12 50.00
C ARG A 481 25.15 9.72 48.79
N ARG A 482 26.09 10.59 48.43
CA ARG A 482 27.15 10.31 47.44
C ARG A 482 28.46 10.90 47.93
N LEU A 483 29.55 10.36 47.42
CA LEU A 483 30.90 10.76 47.79
C LEU A 483 31.65 11.15 46.53
N LEU A 484 32.16 12.38 46.51
CA LEU A 484 33.12 12.82 45.53
C LEU A 484 34.51 12.61 46.14
N HIS A 485 35.29 11.70 45.57
CA HIS A 485 36.68 11.47 45.97
C HIS A 485 37.57 12.30 45.05
N VAL A 486 38.38 13.20 45.62
CA VAL A 486 39.33 14.03 44.89
C VAL A 486 40.73 13.65 45.35
N GLU A 487 41.61 13.33 44.41
CA GLU A 487 43.03 13.07 44.63
C GLU A 487 43.84 14.06 43.80
N ALA A 488 44.74 14.81 44.43
CA ALA A 488 45.70 15.66 43.73
C ALA A 488 47.00 15.74 44.54
N GLU A 489 48.11 16.02 43.87
CA GLU A 489 49.43 16.14 44.51
C GLU A 489 49.58 17.45 45.33
N GLY A 490 48.75 18.47 45.08
CA GLY A 490 48.74 19.70 45.88
C GLY A 490 47.34 20.22 46.26
N ARG A 491 47.23 21.54 46.44
CA ARG A 491 45.98 22.18 46.88
C ARG A 491 44.95 22.20 45.77
N TRP A 492 43.69 22.05 46.13
CA TRP A 492 42.59 22.07 45.18
C TRP A 492 41.33 22.66 45.79
N SER A 493 40.46 23.15 44.91
CA SER A 493 39.10 23.53 45.26
C SER A 493 38.07 22.93 44.29
N VAL A 494 36.88 22.63 44.82
CA VAL A 494 35.74 22.14 44.05
C VAL A 494 34.52 22.97 44.38
N THR A 495 33.94 23.64 43.40
CA THR A 495 32.71 24.43 43.54
C THR A 495 31.54 23.72 42.88
N ILE A 496 30.48 23.47 43.64
CA ILE A 496 29.25 22.84 43.16
C ILE A 496 28.17 23.92 43.04
N SER A 497 27.53 23.98 41.87
CA SER A 497 26.61 25.06 41.51
C SER A 497 25.55 24.63 40.49
N GLY A 498 24.64 25.55 40.15
CA GLY A 498 23.66 25.36 39.10
C GLY A 498 24.18 25.66 37.69
N PRO A 499 23.34 25.43 36.66
CA PRO A 499 23.68 25.64 35.25
C PRO A 499 24.09 27.08 34.91
N GLU A 500 23.63 28.07 35.67
CA GLU A 500 23.85 29.50 35.44
C GLU A 500 25.33 29.93 35.50
N ARG A 501 26.22 29.11 36.08
CA ARG A 501 27.66 29.36 36.11
C ARG A 501 28.42 28.80 34.91
N ALA A 502 27.77 28.07 34.01
CA ALA A 502 28.42 27.59 32.79
C ALA A 502 28.78 28.77 31.87
N ARG A 503 29.97 28.69 31.23
CA ARG A 503 30.45 29.75 30.32
C ARG A 503 29.52 29.85 29.10
N GLY A 504 28.98 31.05 28.86
CA GLY A 504 28.09 31.32 27.74
C GLY A 504 28.84 31.46 26.41
N PHE A 505 28.24 31.00 25.31
CA PHE A 505 28.70 31.28 23.94
C PHE A 505 27.53 31.33 22.95
N THR A 506 27.68 32.05 21.83
CA THR A 506 26.60 32.26 20.85
C THR A 506 26.89 31.68 19.47
N GLY A 507 28.12 31.82 18.96
CA GLY A 507 28.49 31.38 17.60
C GLY A 507 29.77 30.56 17.52
N SER A 508 30.74 30.79 18.40
CA SER A 508 31.96 30.00 18.47
C SER A 508 32.49 29.96 19.90
N ALA A 509 33.16 28.87 20.26
CA ALA A 509 33.83 28.70 21.55
C ALA A 509 35.11 27.88 21.38
N THR A 510 36.14 28.25 22.13
CA THR A 510 37.38 27.48 22.26
C THR A 510 37.65 27.16 23.72
N GLY A 511 38.28 26.03 23.98
CA GLY A 511 38.70 25.62 25.31
C GLY A 511 39.68 24.46 25.25
N SER A 512 40.15 24.04 26.41
CA SER A 512 41.03 22.90 26.60
C SER A 512 40.42 21.94 27.63
N GLY A 513 40.68 20.64 27.46
CA GLY A 513 40.21 19.64 28.42
C GLY A 513 38.68 19.53 28.51
N THR A 514 38.20 19.16 29.70
CA THR A 514 36.78 18.97 29.97
C THR A 514 36.08 20.28 30.37
N GLU A 515 35.01 20.66 29.67
CA GLU A 515 34.30 21.89 29.97
C GLU A 515 32.78 21.78 29.75
N VAL A 516 32.01 22.60 30.47
CA VAL A 516 30.58 22.77 30.29
C VAL A 516 30.26 24.19 29.85
N LEU A 517 29.64 24.31 28.68
CA LEU A 517 29.25 25.57 28.06
C LEU A 517 27.73 25.73 28.00
N SER A 518 27.26 26.97 28.07
CA SER A 518 25.86 27.34 27.84
C SER A 518 25.71 28.01 26.47
N HIS A 519 24.91 27.40 25.58
CA HIS A 519 24.63 27.99 24.28
C HIS A 519 23.52 29.04 24.39
N GLN A 520 23.84 30.29 24.02
CA GLN A 520 22.93 31.45 24.08
C GLN A 520 22.50 31.94 22.69
N GLY A 521 22.96 31.29 21.62
CA GLY A 521 22.62 31.61 20.23
C GLY A 521 21.33 30.96 19.76
N GLN A 522 20.97 31.22 18.49
CA GLN A 522 19.85 30.57 17.81
C GLN A 522 20.14 29.07 17.57
N PRO A 523 19.12 28.19 17.48
CA PRO A 523 19.31 26.80 17.10
C PRO A 523 20.15 26.66 15.82
N GLY A 524 21.20 25.85 15.91
CA GLY A 524 22.17 25.72 14.84
C GLY A 524 22.85 24.36 14.78
N ILE A 525 23.64 24.15 13.73
CA ILE A 525 24.48 22.98 13.58
C ILE A 525 25.88 23.34 14.06
N ALA A 526 26.32 22.62 15.09
CA ALA A 526 27.64 22.78 15.67
C ALA A 526 28.65 21.84 15.01
N VAL A 527 29.84 22.35 14.78
CA VAL A 527 31.03 21.61 14.31
C VAL A 527 32.03 21.60 15.45
N VAL A 528 32.46 20.43 15.89
CA VAL A 528 33.56 20.30 16.86
C VAL A 528 34.84 19.88 16.15
N THR A 529 35.91 20.62 16.41
CA THR A 529 37.27 20.37 15.95
C THR A 529 38.17 20.22 17.17
N VAL A 530 38.98 19.16 17.23
CA VAL A 530 39.91 18.91 18.34
C VAL A 530 41.31 18.76 17.76
N THR A 531 42.28 19.48 18.32
CA THR A 531 43.68 19.41 17.90
C THR A 531 44.41 18.26 18.59
N GLY A 532 45.49 17.77 17.98
CA GLY A 532 46.39 16.81 18.64
C GLY A 532 45.91 15.36 18.71
N GLY A 533 44.93 14.93 17.90
CA GLY A 533 44.63 13.51 17.72
C GLY A 533 44.04 12.81 18.96
N ARG A 534 43.58 13.54 19.98
CA ARG A 534 43.08 12.92 21.23
C ARG A 534 41.61 12.52 21.11
N PRO A 535 41.16 11.46 21.83
CA PRO A 535 39.76 11.10 21.89
C PRO A 535 38.94 12.21 22.57
N TYR A 536 37.75 12.47 22.04
CA TYR A 536 36.80 13.43 22.60
C TYR A 536 35.38 12.87 22.63
N GLN A 537 34.59 13.37 23.56
CA GLN A 537 33.16 13.12 23.67
C GLN A 537 32.42 14.43 23.92
N VAL A 538 31.32 14.64 23.21
CA VAL A 538 30.44 15.78 23.41
C VAL A 538 29.07 15.27 23.84
N HIS A 539 28.59 15.75 24.99
CA HIS A 539 27.26 15.45 25.50
C HIS A 539 26.36 16.68 25.45
N LEU A 540 25.14 16.49 24.96
CA LEU A 540 24.12 17.52 24.89
C LEU A 540 23.14 17.40 26.06
N ARG A 541 22.95 18.51 26.77
CA ARG A 541 22.12 18.61 27.96
C ARG A 541 21.11 19.75 27.83
N GLY A 542 20.00 19.63 28.54
CA GLY A 542 18.99 20.66 28.66
C GLY A 542 19.47 21.80 29.58
N PRO A 543 18.69 22.88 29.69
CA PRO A 543 19.00 24.01 30.56
C PRO A 543 19.09 23.60 32.04
N ASP A 544 18.49 22.48 32.43
CA ASP A 544 18.55 21.90 33.78
C ASP A 544 19.66 20.84 33.94
N LEU A 545 20.62 20.78 33.02
CA LEU A 545 21.72 19.81 32.94
C LEU A 545 21.27 18.35 32.71
N SER A 546 19.96 18.09 32.56
CA SER A 546 19.45 16.76 32.20
C SER A 546 19.88 16.38 30.79
N ALA A 547 20.17 15.11 30.54
CA ALA A 547 20.67 14.71 29.23
C ALA A 547 19.52 14.65 28.19
N LEU A 548 19.67 15.37 27.07
CA LEU A 548 18.64 15.45 26.01
C LEU A 548 18.61 14.19 25.13
N THR A 549 19.75 13.50 25.03
CA THR A 549 19.95 12.31 24.19
C THR A 549 20.19 11.04 25.03
N GLY A 550 19.62 10.99 26.24
CA GLY A 550 20.00 9.99 27.24
C GLY A 550 21.50 10.10 27.60
N CYS A 551 22.12 9.02 28.05
CA CYS A 551 23.55 9.06 28.40
C CYS A 551 24.50 8.96 27.18
N VAL A 552 23.98 8.98 25.95
CA VAL A 552 24.76 8.78 24.72
C VAL A 552 25.38 10.11 24.27
N PRO A 553 26.69 10.16 23.97
CA PRO A 553 27.32 11.36 23.42
C PRO A 553 26.77 11.69 22.03
N VAL A 554 26.57 12.97 21.74
CA VAL A 554 26.11 13.47 20.43
C VAL A 554 27.22 13.50 19.39
N ALA A 555 28.47 13.60 19.83
CA ALA A 555 29.66 13.45 18.98
C ALA A 555 30.75 12.69 19.75
N VAL A 556 31.43 11.78 19.06
CA VAL A 556 32.61 11.07 19.55
C VAL A 556 33.63 11.10 18.43
N GLY A 557 34.88 11.38 18.75
CA GLY A 557 35.98 11.20 17.81
C GLY A 557 37.18 10.63 18.51
N SER A 558 37.86 9.69 17.86
CA SER A 558 39.22 9.29 18.20
C SER A 558 39.97 9.02 16.89
N PRO A 559 41.30 9.13 16.88
CA PRO A 559 42.08 8.85 15.69
C PRO A 559 41.92 7.38 15.27
N PRO A 560 41.99 7.07 13.97
CA PRO A 560 42.11 5.70 13.50
C PRO A 560 43.37 5.05 14.11
N PRO A 561 43.34 3.74 14.42
CA PRO A 561 44.54 3.06 14.90
C PRO A 561 45.66 3.13 13.84
N GLY A 562 46.78 3.78 14.19
CA GLY A 562 47.95 3.92 13.32
C GLY A 562 48.08 5.25 12.57
N ASP A 563 47.18 6.21 12.78
CA ASP A 563 47.23 7.54 12.18
C ASP A 563 47.23 8.63 13.28
N GLU A 564 48.27 9.46 13.34
CA GLU A 564 48.39 10.57 14.29
C GLU A 564 47.67 11.85 13.84
N SER A 565 47.01 11.82 12.67
CA SER A 565 46.27 12.95 12.13
C SER A 565 45.10 13.37 13.05
N ALA A 566 44.81 14.67 13.07
CA ALA A 566 43.68 15.21 13.83
C ALA A 566 42.35 14.57 13.38
N PRO A 567 41.46 14.17 14.31
CA PRO A 567 40.20 13.56 13.94
C PRO A 567 39.37 14.54 13.09
N PRO A 568 38.75 14.07 12.01
CA PRO A 568 37.93 14.93 11.17
C PRO A 568 36.75 15.50 11.96
N PRO A 569 36.29 16.72 11.64
CA PRO A 569 35.28 17.41 12.43
C PRO A 569 33.96 16.63 12.46
N SER A 570 33.32 16.61 13.63
CA SER A 570 31.99 16.00 13.83
C SER A 570 30.92 17.07 13.87
N THR A 571 29.74 16.76 13.33
CA THR A 571 28.60 17.69 13.32
C THR A 571 27.47 17.19 14.19
N PHE A 572 26.83 18.11 14.91
CA PHE A 572 25.67 17.81 15.74
C PHE A 572 24.72 19.00 15.85
N ALA A 573 23.45 18.72 16.07
CA ALA A 573 22.41 19.72 16.25
C ALA A 573 22.47 20.31 17.67
N LEU A 574 22.41 21.63 17.76
CA LEU A 574 22.50 22.40 19.00
C LEU A 574 21.24 23.26 19.19
N PRO A 575 20.32 22.88 20.10
CA PRO A 575 19.15 23.67 20.43
C PRO A 575 19.48 25.01 21.09
N GLU A 576 18.49 25.91 21.14
CA GLU A 576 18.57 27.12 21.96
C GLU A 576 18.71 26.74 23.45
N ARG A 577 19.56 27.45 24.21
CA ARG A 577 19.75 27.27 25.66
C ARG A 577 20.24 25.88 26.08
N ALA A 578 20.76 25.09 25.13
CA ALA A 578 21.36 23.80 25.44
C ALA A 578 22.68 23.98 26.18
N MET A 579 22.99 23.01 27.03
CA MET A 579 24.25 22.90 27.75
C MET A 579 25.12 21.85 27.06
N LEU A 580 26.35 22.21 26.76
CA LEU A 580 27.30 21.34 26.07
C LEU A 580 28.38 20.91 27.04
N GLN A 581 28.55 19.61 27.25
CA GLN A 581 29.67 19.07 28.02
C GLN A 581 30.67 18.42 27.06
N VAL A 582 31.81 19.06 26.86
CA VAL A 582 32.94 18.54 26.08
C VAL A 582 33.86 17.80 27.05
N ARG A 583 34.27 16.57 26.71
CA ARG A 583 35.23 15.77 27.47
C ARG A 583 36.38 15.40 26.56
N THR A 584 37.57 15.92 26.84
CA THR A 584 38.82 15.56 26.17
C THR A 584 39.89 15.26 27.22
N SER A 585 40.94 14.54 26.85
CA SER A 585 42.14 14.32 27.67
C SER A 585 43.19 15.39 27.32
N ASP A 586 43.02 16.58 27.90
CA ASP A 586 43.92 17.76 27.81
C ASP A 586 44.19 18.25 26.37
N ALA A 587 43.21 18.15 25.48
CA ALA A 587 43.32 18.63 24.10
C ALA A 587 42.53 19.91 23.88
N ASP A 588 43.08 20.83 23.09
CA ASP A 588 42.36 22.03 22.67
C ASP A 588 41.25 21.66 21.69
N TRP A 589 40.10 22.31 21.86
CA TRP A 589 38.95 22.13 21.01
C TRP A 589 38.35 23.47 20.63
N ARG A 590 37.67 23.45 19.48
CA ARG A 590 36.91 24.56 18.92
C ARG A 590 35.55 24.06 18.50
N ILE A 591 34.52 24.83 18.85
CA ILE A 591 33.14 24.62 18.40
C ILE A 591 32.70 25.85 17.63
N ASP A 592 32.20 25.64 16.42
CA ASP A 592 31.58 26.69 15.61
C ASP A 592 30.13 26.30 15.34
N VAL A 593 29.20 27.25 15.47
CA VAL A 593 27.75 27.02 15.34
C VAL A 593 27.20 27.84 14.18
N THR A 594 26.59 27.15 13.23
CA THR A 594 25.93 27.77 12.08
C THR A 594 24.40 27.69 12.27
N PRO A 595 23.66 28.82 12.31
CA PRO A 595 22.21 28.81 12.44
C PRO A 595 21.52 27.93 11.38
N LEU A 596 20.45 27.23 11.75
CA LEU A 596 19.80 26.25 10.86
C LEU A 596 19.38 26.85 9.51
N GLN A 597 18.89 28.09 9.51
CA GLN A 597 18.44 28.79 8.29
C GLN A 597 19.60 29.01 7.30
N GLN A 598 20.80 29.28 7.81
CA GLN A 598 22.01 29.44 7.00
C GLN A 598 22.56 28.07 6.57
N ALA A 599 22.54 27.08 7.47
CA ALA A 599 22.95 25.71 7.17
C ALA A 599 22.04 25.03 6.12
N ASP A 600 20.77 25.45 6.01
CA ASP A 600 19.83 25.00 4.98
C ASP A 600 19.92 25.81 3.68
N ALA A 601 20.34 27.09 3.70
CA ALA A 601 20.42 27.92 2.50
C ALA A 601 21.40 27.37 1.45
N ASP A 602 22.45 26.67 1.91
CA ASP A 602 23.40 25.93 1.08
C ASP A 602 22.75 24.77 0.27
N LEU A 603 21.50 24.37 0.59
CA LEU A 603 20.73 23.36 -0.15
C LEU A 603 20.02 23.93 -1.39
N ALA A 604 19.87 25.25 -1.51
CA ALA A 604 19.07 25.91 -2.54
C ALA A 604 19.85 26.32 -3.81
N VAL A 605 21.17 26.14 -3.84
CA VAL A 605 22.00 26.55 -4.99
C VAL A 605 21.90 25.52 -6.13
N PRO A 606 21.38 25.89 -7.32
CA PRO A 606 21.33 25.00 -8.48
C PRO A 606 22.74 24.59 -8.94
N ALA A 607 22.88 23.38 -9.45
CA ALA A 607 24.16 22.79 -9.86
C ALA A 607 24.94 23.57 -10.94
N GLY A 608 24.39 24.63 -11.53
CA GLY A 608 24.99 25.42 -12.62
C GLY A 608 25.85 26.62 -12.22
N GLU A 609 25.87 27.04 -10.95
CA GLU A 609 26.64 28.22 -10.48
C GLU A 609 27.86 27.86 -9.60
N ARG A 610 28.36 26.62 -9.71
CA ARG A 610 29.47 26.11 -8.88
C ARG A 610 30.86 26.67 -9.21
N GLU A 611 31.01 27.57 -10.20
CA GLU A 611 32.32 27.96 -10.72
C GLU A 611 32.87 29.33 -10.28
N ALA A 612 32.24 30.08 -9.37
CA ALA A 612 32.72 31.44 -9.03
C ALA A 612 32.78 31.83 -7.55
N VAL A 613 32.77 30.89 -6.60
CA VAL A 613 33.04 31.20 -5.18
C VAL A 613 33.98 30.15 -4.59
N SER A 614 35.21 30.56 -4.25
CA SER A 614 36.27 29.73 -3.66
C SER A 614 36.09 29.46 -2.17
N VAL A 615 34.85 29.29 -1.70
CA VAL A 615 34.54 28.89 -0.32
C VAL A 615 33.97 27.47 -0.40
N PRO A 616 34.63 26.45 0.19
CA PRO A 616 34.13 25.09 0.13
C PRO A 616 32.74 25.02 0.74
N PRO A 617 31.79 24.26 0.17
CA PRO A 617 30.42 24.20 0.66
C PRO A 617 30.41 23.72 2.11
N THR A 618 29.98 24.58 3.03
CA THR A 618 29.95 24.33 4.47
C THR A 618 28.85 23.38 4.91
N GLY A 619 27.94 22.99 4.02
CA GLY A 619 26.73 22.17 4.24
C GLY A 619 26.77 21.25 5.47
N HIS A 620 26.44 21.81 6.63
CA HIS A 620 26.51 21.10 7.91
C HIS A 620 25.31 20.13 8.09
N VAL A 621 24.25 20.31 7.29
CA VAL A 621 23.12 19.38 7.17
C VAL A 621 23.26 18.60 5.87
N ARG A 622 23.38 17.27 5.96
CA ARG A 622 23.53 16.42 4.77
C ARG A 622 22.16 15.97 4.26
N PRO A 623 21.72 16.41 3.06
CA PRO A 623 20.47 15.94 2.49
C PRO A 623 20.62 14.52 1.96
N PHE A 624 19.55 13.73 2.04
CA PHE A 624 19.50 12.44 1.34
C PHE A 624 18.09 12.08 0.89
N GLU A 625 17.98 11.46 -0.29
CA GLU A 625 16.70 11.00 -0.82
C GLU A 625 16.58 9.47 -0.75
N HIS A 626 17.61 8.72 -1.20
CA HIS A 626 17.57 7.26 -1.28
C HIS A 626 18.53 6.59 -0.30
N SER A 627 19.75 7.10 -0.21
CA SER A 627 20.75 6.56 0.70
C SER A 627 21.72 7.63 1.12
N ILE A 628 22.24 7.49 2.32
CA ILE A 628 23.36 8.25 2.83
C ILE A 628 24.16 7.37 3.76
N GLU A 629 25.47 7.52 3.71
CA GLU A 629 26.39 6.84 4.60
C GLU A 629 27.32 7.84 5.26
N GLY A 630 27.91 7.43 6.37
CA GLY A 630 28.89 8.22 7.08
C GLY A 630 29.70 7.36 8.02
N HIS A 631 30.81 7.92 8.49
CA HIS A 631 31.71 7.27 9.44
C HIS A 631 31.84 8.07 10.76
N ARG A 632 30.94 9.04 10.95
CA ARG A 632 30.97 10.02 12.05
C ARG A 632 29.57 10.56 12.30
N THR A 633 29.36 11.21 13.44
CA THR A 633 28.07 11.85 13.74
C THR A 633 27.77 12.94 12.71
N ALA A 634 26.50 13.01 12.33
CA ALA A 634 26.03 13.94 11.33
C ALA A 634 24.59 14.36 11.58
N VAL A 635 24.27 15.57 11.15
CA VAL A 635 22.89 16.02 10.98
C VAL A 635 22.47 15.73 9.55
N VAL A 636 21.38 15.00 9.38
CA VAL A 636 20.89 14.61 8.05
C VAL A 636 19.44 15.05 7.87
N ARG A 637 19.10 15.46 6.64
CA ARG A 637 17.73 15.84 6.26
C ARG A 637 17.22 14.85 5.22
N TYR A 638 16.14 14.15 5.55
CA TYR A 638 15.52 13.21 4.63
C TYR A 638 14.64 13.96 3.63
N LEU A 639 15.02 13.99 2.36
CA LEU A 639 14.28 14.62 1.27
C LEU A 639 13.37 13.64 0.52
N GLY A 640 13.46 12.35 0.85
CA GLY A 640 12.64 11.31 0.24
C GLY A 640 11.17 11.39 0.68
N PRO A 641 10.31 10.55 0.07
CA PRO A 641 8.90 10.51 0.40
C PRO A 641 8.65 9.78 1.73
N PRO A 642 7.51 9.97 2.39
CA PRO A 642 7.26 9.40 3.71
C PRO A 642 7.22 7.86 3.68
N GLY A 643 8.12 7.19 4.40
CA GLY A 643 8.28 5.75 4.25
C GLY A 643 9.30 5.10 5.19
N PRO A 644 9.47 3.77 5.09
CA PRO A 644 10.46 3.05 5.85
C PRO A 644 11.88 3.28 5.31
N VAL A 645 12.82 3.57 6.20
CA VAL A 645 14.25 3.67 5.93
C VAL A 645 14.96 2.70 6.87
N LEU A 646 15.90 1.92 6.33
CA LEU A 646 16.74 1.02 7.08
C LEU A 646 17.97 1.79 7.56
N PHE A 647 18.13 1.89 8.87
CA PHE A 647 19.34 2.40 9.49
C PHE A 647 20.24 1.23 9.87
N ARG A 648 21.46 1.23 9.35
CA ARG A 648 22.50 0.26 9.68
C ARG A 648 23.64 0.99 10.38
N SER A 649 23.98 0.58 11.59
CA SER A 649 25.02 1.23 12.38
C SER A 649 25.80 0.28 13.30
N GLY A 650 25.45 -1.02 13.30
CA GLY A 650 25.94 -1.96 14.31
C GLY A 650 25.68 -1.44 15.73
N ASP A 651 26.68 -1.59 16.60
CA ASP A 651 26.60 -1.19 18.02
C ASP A 651 27.21 0.20 18.29
N ALA A 652 27.50 0.95 17.22
CA ALA A 652 28.26 2.19 17.32
C ALA A 652 27.38 3.45 17.34
N PHE A 653 26.44 3.57 16.41
CA PHE A 653 25.66 4.80 16.23
C PHE A 653 24.18 4.64 16.63
N GLY A 654 23.62 5.70 17.20
CA GLY A 654 22.18 5.87 17.41
C GLY A 654 21.57 6.85 16.41
N LEU A 655 20.25 6.87 16.31
CA LEU A 655 19.50 7.80 15.45
C LEU A 655 18.37 8.46 16.22
N VAL A 656 18.30 9.79 16.14
CA VAL A 656 17.31 10.60 16.85
C VAL A 656 16.61 11.55 15.88
N GLN A 657 15.30 11.70 16.03
CA GLN A 657 14.50 12.66 15.29
C GLN A 657 14.49 14.02 16.02
N LEU A 658 14.72 15.08 15.27
CA LEU A 658 14.75 16.46 15.74
C LEU A 658 13.48 17.19 15.28
N ASP A 659 13.05 18.19 16.05
CA ASP A 659 12.04 19.16 15.62
C ASP A 659 12.67 20.37 14.89
N ALA A 660 11.85 21.39 14.63
CA ALA A 660 12.28 22.62 13.97
C ALA A 660 13.25 23.47 14.81
N ASP A 661 13.23 23.32 16.14
CA ASP A 661 14.11 24.01 17.09
C ASP A 661 15.34 23.14 17.44
N LEU A 662 15.57 22.06 16.67
CA LEU A 662 16.64 21.08 16.83
C LEU A 662 16.59 20.28 18.14
N VAL A 663 15.45 20.29 18.84
CA VAL A 663 15.28 19.54 20.08
C VAL A 663 15.03 18.05 19.76
N PRO A 664 15.73 17.11 20.44
CA PRO A 664 15.43 15.69 20.35
C PRO A 664 13.97 15.36 20.75
N VAL A 665 13.17 14.92 19.78
CA VAL A 665 11.77 14.52 20.03
C VAL A 665 11.67 13.04 20.36
N ARG A 666 12.40 12.21 19.61
CA ARG A 666 12.29 10.75 19.69
C ARG A 666 13.57 10.03 19.26
N ALA A 667 14.02 9.08 20.08
CA ALA A 667 15.03 8.11 19.64
C ALA A 667 14.39 7.11 18.67
N LEU A 668 14.90 7.07 17.43
CA LEU A 668 14.42 6.18 16.36
C LEU A 668 15.19 4.86 16.34
N ALA A 669 16.49 4.89 16.66
CA ALA A 669 17.33 3.70 16.79
C ALA A 669 18.32 3.88 17.95
N ARG A 670 18.55 2.80 18.69
CA ARG A 670 19.65 2.71 19.65
C ARG A 670 20.88 2.12 18.94
N PRO A 671 22.10 2.30 19.47
CA PRO A 671 23.29 1.62 18.98
C PRO A 671 23.21 0.12 19.29
N ASP A 672 22.32 -0.58 18.57
CA ASP A 672 21.98 -1.99 18.74
C ASP A 672 21.41 -2.53 17.42
N GLY A 673 22.31 -2.83 16.48
CA GLY A 673 22.01 -3.46 15.20
C GLY A 673 21.17 -2.65 14.19
N ASP A 674 20.76 -3.33 13.12
CA ASP A 674 19.98 -2.76 12.02
C ASP A 674 18.53 -2.47 12.45
N THR A 675 18.09 -1.22 12.28
CA THR A 675 16.75 -0.78 12.69
C THR A 675 15.97 -0.20 11.50
N LYS A 676 14.74 -0.68 11.31
CA LYS A 676 13.81 -0.12 10.32
C LYS A 676 13.02 1.03 10.94
N VAL A 677 13.33 2.26 10.54
CA VAL A 677 12.69 3.48 11.02
C VAL A 677 11.68 4.00 9.99
N ARG A 678 10.65 4.73 10.43
CA ARG A 678 9.70 5.40 9.52
C ARG A 678 9.96 6.89 9.54
N LEU A 679 10.25 7.48 8.39
CA LEU A 679 10.56 8.89 8.24
C LEU A 679 9.46 9.60 7.47
N ARG A 680 9.15 10.83 7.89
CA ARG A 680 8.33 11.79 7.12
C ARG A 680 9.21 12.56 6.14
N SER A 681 8.63 13.13 5.09
CA SER A 681 9.41 13.97 4.18
C SER A 681 9.94 15.20 4.91
N HIS A 682 11.16 15.60 4.60
CA HIS A 682 11.92 16.68 5.26
C HIS A 682 12.23 16.45 6.75
N ALA A 683 12.14 15.20 7.25
CA ALA A 683 12.53 14.88 8.62
C ALA A 683 14.01 15.20 8.88
N LEU A 684 14.28 15.86 10.00
CA LEU A 684 15.61 16.26 10.45
C LEU A 684 16.10 15.26 11.50
N LEU A 685 17.28 14.69 11.30
CA LEU A 685 17.78 13.58 12.11
C LEU A 685 19.21 13.87 12.60
N GLN A 686 19.48 13.46 13.83
CA GLN A 686 20.84 13.39 14.40
C GLN A 686 21.29 11.94 14.43
N VAL A 687 22.42 11.65 13.80
CA VAL A 687 23.20 10.42 14.06
C VAL A 687 24.09 10.68 15.27
N THR A 688 23.94 9.90 16.34
CA THR A 688 24.63 10.08 17.62
C THR A 688 25.67 9.00 17.87
N GLY A 689 26.70 9.31 18.67
CA GLY A 689 27.68 8.33 19.17
C GLY A 689 28.71 7.83 18.15
N GLY A 690 29.41 6.74 18.52
CA GLY A 690 29.99 5.76 17.61
C GLY A 690 31.38 5.99 17.02
N GLN A 691 32.05 4.87 16.76
CA GLN A 691 33.15 4.73 15.79
C GLN A 691 32.76 3.62 14.80
N GLY A 692 33.12 3.78 13.53
CA GLY A 692 32.75 2.83 12.47
C GLY A 692 31.92 3.52 11.38
N THR A 693 31.11 2.77 10.65
CA THR A 693 30.25 3.30 9.59
C THR A 693 28.77 3.14 9.92
N TRP A 694 27.96 4.04 9.39
CA TRP A 694 26.53 3.96 9.41
C TRP A 694 25.96 4.26 8.02
N SER A 695 24.79 3.72 7.73
CA SER A 695 24.04 4.02 6.51
C SER A 695 22.54 4.12 6.79
N LEU A 696 21.88 5.04 6.10
CA LEU A 696 20.43 5.12 5.98
C LEU A 696 20.10 4.78 4.53
N VAL A 697 19.27 3.77 4.31
CA VAL A 697 18.86 3.34 2.97
C VAL A 697 17.35 3.20 2.94
N GLU A 698 16.69 3.85 1.99
CA GLU A 698 15.25 3.68 1.73
C GLU A 698 14.93 2.19 1.58
N ALA A 699 14.05 1.66 2.44
CA ALA A 699 13.83 0.22 2.58
C ALA A 699 12.83 -0.33 1.55
N HIS A 700 12.78 0.27 0.36
CA HIS A 700 11.95 -0.19 -0.74
C HIS A 700 12.76 -1.15 -1.61
N PRO A 701 12.21 -2.32 -1.98
CA PRO A 701 12.78 -3.07 -3.09
C PRO A 701 12.62 -2.21 -4.34
N LEU A 702 13.70 -1.60 -4.81
CA LEU A 702 13.78 -1.13 -6.18
C LEU A 702 13.50 -2.36 -7.04
N TYR A 703 12.28 -2.43 -7.57
CA TYR A 703 11.93 -3.44 -8.55
C TYR A 703 12.77 -3.10 -9.79
N SER A 704 13.91 -3.77 -9.95
CA SER A 704 14.59 -3.81 -11.24
C SER A 704 13.56 -4.27 -12.26
N PRO A 705 13.21 -3.46 -13.28
CA PRO A 705 12.34 -3.95 -14.33
C PRO A 705 13.00 -5.21 -14.91
N PRO A 706 12.24 -6.28 -15.20
CA PRO A 706 12.82 -7.43 -15.87
C PRO A 706 13.51 -6.92 -17.14
N HIS A 707 14.80 -7.21 -17.26
CA HIS A 707 15.55 -7.00 -18.50
C HIS A 707 14.67 -7.53 -19.63
N ARG A 708 14.34 -6.65 -20.58
CA ARG A 708 13.77 -7.08 -21.86
C ARG A 708 14.88 -7.87 -22.56
N GLY A 709 14.87 -9.19 -22.34
CA GLY A 709 15.40 -10.17 -23.28
C GLY A 709 14.34 -10.51 -24.30
#